data_AF-A0A374MYU9-F1
#
_entry.id   AF-A0A374MYU9-F1
#
_cell.length_a   1.000
_cell.length_b   1.000
_cell.length_c   1.000
_cell.angle_alpha   90.00
_cell.angle_beta   90.00
_cell.angle_gamma   90.00
#
_symmetry.space_group_name_H-M   'P 1'
#
loop_
_entity.id
_entity.type
_entity.pdbx_description
1 polymer ?
#
loop_
_entity_poly.entity_id
_entity_poly.type
_entity_poly.pdbx_seq_one_letter_code
_entity_poly.pdbx_strand_id
1 'polypeptide(L)'
;MKHKIKHYMAALLLTSMVWSGHAQEKNEMDLSGEWAFQTDVMDFRRGSLDVRYCHRLQESIVLPGITDDYKIGYKSPYRHLDRLTRVYEYMGPAWYQREIEIPAAWKGKRIFLYFERTHWLSSVYVGKEEVSKIDYISIPHNHELTQWLHPGKKELITFCIDNRYQYDTHKWDHAHSEFTQINWNGVLGEIKLVAVDPVYVDDMQAYPDIKNKSIKVKMTVRNCTEHTASGKISFHVTGKDYRLQKEVPVTVTDSITYIEEEMFLGKDIHLWNEFHPNLYTLDCKLTSSVDGQSYAHEKSTTFGMREVEAGEDHIILNGEPIHLRGTVENAVFPKTGYAPVDDASWERVLRILKEYGMNHMRFHSWCPPAAAFRMADKLGVYLEVEMPMWGKDAQPDEKRWNFFRRELRGILKEYGNHPSFILYCNGNEITGDFSFIEELTATARQLDNRRLYSGSTARTRVKSDQFYITHQTTKGHMAIYEGRPYTNWDKNKELGVGLPIISHESGQRCIYPNFEEMKNFTGPVQARNFEIFRELLDKNHMLDQAHDFFRASGALTAIEYKDVIEAQLRTYLKGGFQLLSLNDFTGQGYAPVGILDPFWNTKGLITPEKWREFCAPTVALLRFDKRALYNDEVFEGKAEIYNYGPALLKNAKINWRITDSNGKTLKSGKLKTQTVGKNGVFPLGSFSYALDNITEPQKLTVHLSVAHVKNSWDIWVYPRHSNLMQSTSEVLYTTVFDEKAKQHLADGKKVVLCPKPSKVKGRKSVFHNHFWNPIMFKWPPMTIGCLIHDDQPIFEHFITSYHTDWQWWDILENAKVIEMKDAPAALRPFIQVIDHYDNNEKLGIGFEAKVKKGSLLVLAVDTQKNINERPATQQLLESIDRYVKSDKFAPQITVDESYIESFLKK
;
A
#
# COMPACT_ATOMS: atom_id res chain seq x y z
N MET A 1 23.08 50.51 -52.14
CA MET A 1 22.61 51.81 -51.62
C MET A 1 23.14 51.90 -50.18
N LYS A 2 24.26 52.56 -49.85
CA LYS A 2 24.62 54.00 -49.87
C LYS A 2 23.84 54.90 -48.89
N HIS A 3 24.50 55.23 -47.76
CA HIS A 3 24.35 56.38 -46.82
C HIS A 3 23.00 56.56 -46.07
N LYS A 4 22.93 57.05 -44.82
CA LYS A 4 23.83 57.86 -43.95
C LYS A 4 23.90 57.23 -42.53
N ILE A 5 24.85 57.42 -41.59
CA ILE A 5 26.05 58.28 -41.37
C ILE A 5 25.84 59.67 -40.73
N LYS A 6 26.44 59.88 -39.52
CA LYS A 6 26.76 61.14 -38.78
C LYS A 6 25.58 61.94 -38.18
N HIS A 7 25.67 62.65 -37.04
CA HIS A 7 26.72 63.03 -36.04
C HIS A 7 26.04 63.05 -34.61
N TYR A 8 26.62 63.33 -33.42
CA TYR A 8 27.97 63.74 -32.95
C TYR A 8 28.28 63.20 -31.51
N MET A 9 28.92 63.99 -30.63
CA MET A 9 29.26 63.72 -29.21
C MET A 9 28.76 64.84 -28.26
N ALA A 10 28.74 64.52 -26.95
CA ALA A 10 29.12 65.36 -25.80
C ALA A 10 28.02 65.95 -24.88
N ALA A 11 27.90 65.37 -23.67
CA ALA A 11 27.94 66.07 -22.36
C ALA A 11 27.78 65.08 -21.17
N LEU A 12 28.23 65.51 -19.98
CA LEU A 12 27.94 64.96 -18.63
C LEU A 12 28.66 63.66 -18.19
N LEU A 13 29.88 63.91 -17.73
CA LEU A 13 30.55 63.33 -16.56
C LEU A 13 29.66 62.84 -15.40
N LEU A 14 30.24 61.89 -14.65
CA LEU A 14 30.04 61.59 -13.21
C LEU A 14 28.69 61.04 -12.75
N THR A 15 28.62 59.70 -12.66
CA THR A 15 28.19 58.98 -11.43
C THR A 15 28.48 57.48 -11.56
N SER A 16 29.72 57.07 -11.26
CA SER A 16 30.08 55.66 -11.12
C SER A 16 29.60 55.12 -9.77
N MET A 17 28.32 54.78 -9.66
CA MET A 17 27.87 53.90 -8.57
C MET A 17 28.40 52.49 -8.84
N VAL A 18 29.46 52.13 -8.12
CA VAL A 18 29.96 50.76 -8.05
C VAL A 18 28.89 49.92 -7.36
N TRP A 19 28.07 49.22 -8.14
CA TRP A 19 27.32 48.08 -7.64
C TRP A 19 28.32 46.94 -7.38
N SER A 20 28.89 46.96 -6.17
CA SER A 20 29.58 45.80 -5.60
C SER A 20 28.55 44.71 -5.31
N GLY A 21 28.17 43.98 -6.36
CA GLY A 21 27.42 42.73 -6.23
C GLY A 21 28.21 41.80 -5.33
N HIS A 22 27.84 41.74 -4.06
CA HIS A 22 28.34 40.72 -3.16
C HIS A 22 27.80 39.40 -3.69
N ALA A 23 28.69 38.59 -4.27
CA ALA A 23 28.37 37.21 -4.57
C ALA A 23 27.92 36.57 -3.24
N GLN A 24 26.69 36.07 -3.21
CA GLN A 24 26.15 35.41 -2.03
C GLN A 24 27.00 34.17 -1.77
N GLU A 25 27.86 34.25 -0.76
CA GLU A 25 28.78 33.15 -0.42
C GLU A 25 27.96 31.90 -0.12
N LYS A 26 28.24 30.82 -0.84
CA LYS A 26 27.55 29.56 -0.63
C LYS A 26 27.99 28.97 0.71
N ASN A 27 27.06 28.97 1.67
CA ASN A 27 27.16 28.24 2.94
C ASN A 27 26.96 26.72 2.76
N GLU A 28 26.68 26.24 1.54
CA GLU A 28 26.57 24.82 1.22
C GLU A 28 27.50 24.45 0.05
N MET A 29 28.10 23.26 0.13
CA MET A 29 28.91 22.67 -0.92
C MET A 29 28.39 21.27 -1.22
N ASP A 30 27.79 21.11 -2.40
CA ASP A 30 27.43 19.82 -2.98
C ASP A 30 28.68 18.94 -3.13
N LEU A 31 28.62 17.72 -2.62
CA LEU A 31 29.68 16.71 -2.67
C LEU A 31 29.33 15.54 -3.59
N SER A 32 28.29 15.67 -4.40
CA SER A 32 27.96 14.71 -5.46
C SER A 32 29.12 14.55 -6.46
N GLY A 33 29.06 13.47 -7.25
CA GLY A 33 30.11 13.09 -8.19
C GLY A 33 30.98 11.96 -7.67
N GLU A 34 32.19 11.85 -8.24
CA GLU A 34 33.09 10.72 -8.01
C GLU A 34 33.76 10.77 -6.63
N TRP A 35 33.77 9.61 -5.97
CA TRP A 35 34.46 9.31 -4.72
C TRP A 35 35.37 8.10 -4.93
N ALA A 36 36.58 8.12 -4.35
CA ALA A 36 37.39 6.91 -4.28
C ALA A 36 36.71 5.90 -3.34
N PHE A 37 36.75 4.63 -3.67
CA PHE A 37 35.89 3.59 -3.08
C PHE A 37 36.66 2.32 -2.73
N GLN A 38 36.19 1.58 -1.71
CA GLN A 38 36.59 0.19 -1.46
C GLN A 38 35.59 -0.56 -0.56
N THR A 39 35.24 -1.79 -0.93
CA THR A 39 34.56 -2.74 -0.04
C THR A 39 35.50 -3.29 1.04
N ASP A 40 34.98 -3.56 2.24
CA ASP A 40 35.73 -4.06 3.39
C ASP A 40 35.05 -5.28 4.03
N VAL A 41 34.89 -6.35 3.24
CA VAL A 41 34.29 -7.63 3.65
C VAL A 41 35.00 -8.25 4.88
N MET A 42 36.28 -7.94 5.08
CA MET A 42 37.08 -8.40 6.22
C MET A 42 36.93 -7.53 7.48
N ASP A 43 36.22 -6.39 7.40
CA ASP A 43 36.02 -5.40 8.45
C ASP A 43 37.35 -5.00 9.13
N PHE A 44 38.32 -4.55 8.34
CA PHE A 44 39.67 -4.20 8.82
C PHE A 44 39.68 -3.13 9.93
N ARG A 45 38.58 -2.39 10.13
CA ARG A 45 38.33 -1.55 11.33
C ARG A 45 38.48 -2.30 12.66
N ARG A 46 38.24 -3.61 12.67
CA ARG A 46 38.26 -4.48 13.87
C ARG A 46 39.46 -5.44 13.88
N GLY A 47 40.34 -5.36 12.88
CA GLY A 47 41.51 -6.24 12.73
C GLY A 47 42.81 -5.67 13.29
N SER A 48 43.88 -6.46 13.22
CA SER A 48 45.25 -6.07 13.59
C SER A 48 46.11 -5.59 12.39
N LEU A 49 45.48 -5.38 11.22
CA LEU A 49 46.09 -4.89 9.99
C LEU A 49 45.75 -3.40 9.80
N ASP A 50 46.55 -2.68 9.01
CA ASP A 50 46.33 -1.25 8.75
C ASP A 50 44.91 -0.98 8.22
N VAL A 51 44.20 -0.04 8.86
CA VAL A 51 42.80 0.24 8.55
C VAL A 51 42.69 0.97 7.21
N ARG A 52 41.67 0.64 6.41
CA ARG A 52 41.49 1.14 5.03
C ARG A 52 41.60 2.66 4.87
N TYR A 53 41.15 3.47 5.84
CA TYR A 53 41.28 4.94 5.79
C TYR A 53 42.73 5.44 5.79
N CYS A 54 43.70 4.65 6.27
CA CYS A 54 45.12 5.00 6.25
C CYS A 54 45.75 4.97 4.84
N HIS A 55 45.03 4.48 3.83
CA HIS A 55 45.51 4.35 2.46
C HIS A 55 44.60 5.11 1.48
N ARG A 56 45.13 5.43 0.29
CA ARG A 56 44.32 5.90 -0.84
C ARG A 56 43.51 4.72 -1.37
N LEU A 57 42.19 4.85 -1.38
CA LEU A 57 41.30 3.85 -1.98
C LEU A 57 41.53 3.79 -3.50
N GLN A 58 41.36 2.61 -4.11
CA GLN A 58 41.84 2.31 -5.46
C GLN A 58 40.73 2.22 -6.52
N GLU A 59 39.49 1.97 -6.11
CA GLU A 59 38.31 1.96 -6.99
C GLU A 59 37.63 3.34 -6.91
N SER A 60 36.58 3.57 -7.71
CA SER A 60 35.73 4.75 -7.57
C SER A 60 34.25 4.43 -7.77
N ILE A 61 33.40 5.30 -7.24
CA ILE A 61 31.95 5.23 -7.29
C ILE A 61 31.38 6.66 -7.38
N VAL A 62 30.27 6.86 -8.09
CA VAL A 62 29.58 8.17 -8.07
C VAL A 62 28.48 8.13 -7.01
N LEU A 63 28.49 9.15 -6.14
CA LEU A 63 27.45 9.42 -5.15
C LEU A 63 26.65 10.68 -5.55
N PRO A 64 25.37 10.78 -5.18
CA PRO A 64 24.56 9.75 -4.51
C PRO A 64 24.28 8.53 -5.39
N GLY A 65 24.17 7.36 -4.76
CA GLY A 65 24.03 6.05 -5.39
C GLY A 65 24.36 4.91 -4.42
N ILE A 66 24.15 3.67 -4.85
CA ILE A 66 24.40 2.46 -4.05
C ILE A 66 25.29 1.44 -4.78
N THR A 67 25.93 0.54 -4.04
CA THR A 67 26.82 -0.51 -4.57
C THR A 67 26.18 -1.35 -5.69
N ASP A 68 24.88 -1.58 -5.62
CA ASP A 68 24.11 -2.37 -6.60
C ASP A 68 24.08 -1.73 -7.99
N ASP A 69 24.05 -0.40 -8.08
CA ASP A 69 24.06 0.35 -9.36
C ASP A 69 25.32 0.04 -10.18
N TYR A 70 26.42 -0.25 -9.47
CA TYR A 70 27.74 -0.57 -10.01
C TYR A 70 28.02 -2.09 -10.03
N LYS A 71 27.06 -2.91 -9.61
CA LYS A 71 27.18 -4.39 -9.54
C LYS A 71 28.30 -4.85 -8.58
N ILE A 72 28.54 -4.06 -7.53
CA ILE A 72 29.56 -4.34 -6.52
C ILE A 72 28.96 -5.29 -5.48
N GLY A 73 29.58 -6.47 -5.33
CA GLY A 73 29.11 -7.53 -4.44
C GLY A 73 29.24 -8.92 -5.07
N TYR A 74 28.70 -9.93 -4.39
CA TYR A 74 28.62 -11.29 -4.93
C TYR A 74 27.38 -11.43 -5.82
N LYS A 75 27.55 -11.91 -7.07
CA LYS A 75 26.41 -12.14 -7.96
C LYS A 75 25.58 -13.33 -7.47
N SER A 76 24.32 -13.10 -7.11
CA SER A 76 23.47 -14.14 -6.54
C SER A 76 23.17 -15.27 -7.53
N PRO A 77 23.41 -16.55 -7.18
CA PRO A 77 23.03 -17.71 -7.98
C PRO A 77 21.62 -18.22 -7.64
N TYR A 78 20.97 -17.65 -6.62
CA TYR A 78 19.75 -18.20 -6.05
C TYR A 78 18.51 -17.84 -6.85
N ARG A 79 17.43 -18.61 -6.63
CA ARG A 79 16.07 -18.30 -7.10
C ARG A 79 15.18 -18.32 -5.86
N HIS A 80 15.13 -17.20 -5.13
CA HIS A 80 14.33 -17.13 -3.91
C HIS A 80 12.84 -17.31 -4.22
N LEU A 81 12.14 -18.06 -3.37
CA LEU A 81 10.68 -18.22 -3.39
C LEU A 81 9.99 -17.21 -2.47
N ASP A 82 10.67 -16.83 -1.38
CA ASP A 82 10.15 -16.02 -0.28
C ASP A 82 10.28 -14.51 -0.48
N ARG A 83 10.90 -14.07 -1.59
CA ARG A 83 11.13 -12.68 -1.98
C ARG A 83 11.63 -12.58 -3.42
N LEU A 84 11.75 -11.36 -3.93
CA LEU A 84 12.56 -11.08 -5.12
C LEU A 84 14.04 -11.40 -4.85
N THR A 85 14.78 -11.78 -5.89
CA THR A 85 16.22 -12.08 -5.78
C THR A 85 17.06 -10.87 -6.16
N ARG A 86 17.85 -10.37 -5.22
CA ARG A 86 18.87 -9.32 -5.45
C ARG A 86 19.96 -9.86 -6.38
N VAL A 87 20.38 -9.08 -7.38
CA VAL A 87 21.28 -9.56 -8.44
C VAL A 87 22.74 -9.57 -7.97
N TYR A 88 23.15 -8.56 -7.19
CA TYR A 88 24.47 -8.46 -6.57
C TYR A 88 24.31 -8.18 -5.09
N GLU A 89 24.73 -9.10 -4.24
CA GLU A 89 24.58 -9.02 -2.79
C GLU A 89 25.86 -8.46 -2.16
N TYR A 90 25.73 -7.36 -1.43
CA TYR A 90 26.79 -6.80 -0.59
C TYR A 90 26.25 -6.43 0.79
N MET A 91 26.82 -7.03 1.83
CA MET A 91 26.55 -6.69 3.22
C MET A 91 27.88 -6.62 3.99
N GLY A 92 28.24 -5.42 4.41
CA GLY A 92 29.50 -5.13 5.10
C GLY A 92 29.84 -3.64 5.10
N PRO A 93 30.95 -3.25 5.74
CA PRO A 93 31.47 -1.90 5.68
C PRO A 93 31.97 -1.57 4.27
N ALA A 94 31.64 -0.40 3.74
CA ALA A 94 32.19 0.13 2.50
C ALA A 94 32.75 1.54 2.73
N TRP A 95 33.89 1.84 2.12
CA TRP A 95 34.65 3.06 2.34
C TRP A 95 34.56 4.00 1.14
N TYR A 96 34.45 5.28 1.43
CA TYR A 96 34.35 6.38 0.48
C TYR A 96 35.34 7.46 0.89
N GLN A 97 36.18 7.95 -0.03
CA GLN A 97 37.24 8.92 0.25
C GLN A 97 37.34 9.99 -0.85
N ARG A 98 37.47 11.26 -0.45
CA ARG A 98 37.66 12.40 -1.37
C ARG A 98 38.48 13.50 -0.71
N GLU A 99 39.40 14.09 -1.46
CA GLU A 99 40.04 15.36 -1.06
C GLU A 99 39.12 16.53 -1.42
N ILE A 100 38.80 17.35 -0.43
CA ILE A 100 37.83 18.44 -0.54
C ILE A 100 38.51 19.74 -0.07
N GLU A 101 38.47 20.77 -0.90
CA GLU A 101 38.98 22.10 -0.55
C GLU A 101 37.92 22.84 0.28
N ILE A 102 38.22 23.11 1.54
CA ILE A 102 37.30 23.79 2.45
C ILE A 102 37.35 25.30 2.15
N PRO A 103 36.25 25.96 1.78
CA PRO A 103 36.27 27.38 1.42
C PRO A 103 36.85 28.25 2.53
N ALA A 104 37.82 29.14 2.20
CA ALA A 104 38.44 30.03 3.19
C ALA A 104 37.45 30.95 3.89
N ALA A 105 36.35 31.31 3.23
CA ALA A 105 35.22 32.08 3.78
C ALA A 105 34.49 31.37 4.95
N TRP A 106 34.67 30.06 5.12
CA TRP A 106 34.07 29.31 6.23
C TRP A 106 34.87 29.43 7.55
N LYS A 107 35.89 30.29 7.61
CA LYS A 107 36.65 30.55 8.83
C LYS A 107 35.74 31.02 9.98
N GLY A 108 35.72 30.26 11.07
CA GLY A 108 34.91 30.55 12.26
C GLY A 108 33.47 30.03 12.20
N LYS A 109 33.05 29.41 11.08
CA LYS A 109 31.76 28.72 10.96
C LYS A 109 31.84 27.31 11.57
N ARG A 110 30.68 26.77 11.96
CA ARG A 110 30.47 25.34 12.26
C ARG A 110 30.25 24.62 10.93
N ILE A 111 30.92 23.48 10.72
CA ILE A 111 30.87 22.73 9.45
C ILE A 111 30.31 21.33 9.71
N PHE A 112 29.27 20.96 8.95
CA PHE A 112 28.59 19.68 9.03
C PHE A 112 28.69 18.94 7.70
N LEU A 113 28.84 17.61 7.74
CA LEU A 113 28.63 16.71 6.62
C LEU A 113 27.25 16.09 6.72
N TYR A 114 26.41 16.39 5.74
CA TYR A 114 25.02 15.96 5.62
C TYR A 114 24.92 14.80 4.63
N PHE A 115 24.18 13.75 5.02
CA PHE A 115 23.69 12.70 4.15
C PHE A 115 22.16 12.61 4.28
N GLU A 116 21.40 12.79 3.19
CA GLU A 116 19.92 12.73 3.22
C GLU A 116 19.44 11.34 3.66
N ARG A 117 20.04 10.27 3.12
CA ARG A 117 19.71 8.90 3.52
C ARG A 117 20.89 7.95 3.37
N THR A 118 21.19 7.21 4.43
CA THR A 118 22.21 6.14 4.47
C THR A 118 21.64 4.90 5.14
N HIS A 119 22.25 3.75 4.87
CA HIS A 119 21.83 2.49 5.45
C HIS A 119 23.05 1.63 5.86
N TRP A 120 23.30 1.32 7.12
CA TRP A 120 22.67 1.83 8.35
C TRP A 120 23.65 2.77 9.07
N LEU A 121 24.78 2.24 9.52
CA LEU A 121 25.76 3.01 10.29
C LEU A 121 26.69 3.81 9.37
N SER A 122 26.83 5.12 9.61
CA SER A 122 27.90 5.93 9.04
C SER A 122 28.94 6.32 10.10
N SER A 123 30.22 6.09 9.80
CA SER A 123 31.37 6.63 10.56
C SER A 123 32.19 7.55 9.65
N VAL A 124 32.53 8.74 10.12
CA VAL A 124 33.29 9.75 9.38
C VAL A 124 34.66 9.96 10.02
N TYR A 125 35.67 10.09 9.17
CA TYR A 125 37.07 10.25 9.50
C TYR A 125 37.66 11.45 8.76
N VAL A 126 38.48 12.23 9.46
CA VAL A 126 39.31 13.29 8.86
C VAL A 126 40.76 12.92 9.11
N GLY A 127 41.53 12.70 8.03
CA GLY A 127 42.87 12.14 8.13
C GLY A 127 42.87 10.71 8.68
N LYS A 128 43.22 10.53 9.96
CA LYS A 128 43.34 9.22 10.65
C LYS A 128 42.44 9.06 11.89
N GLU A 129 41.63 10.06 12.22
CA GLU A 129 40.80 10.06 13.43
C GLU A 129 39.34 9.74 13.06
N GLU A 130 38.64 8.91 13.85
CA GLU A 130 37.18 8.76 13.75
C GLU A 130 36.54 9.93 14.50
N VAL A 131 35.92 10.85 13.77
CA VAL A 131 35.47 12.14 14.32
C VAL A 131 33.96 12.18 14.57
N SER A 132 33.18 11.31 13.90
CA SER A 132 31.74 11.25 14.08
C SER A 132 31.15 9.90 13.68
N LYS A 133 30.03 9.52 14.30
CA LYS A 133 29.37 8.23 14.12
C LYS A 133 27.86 8.35 14.34
N ILE A 134 27.04 7.92 13.37
CA ILE A 134 25.57 8.05 13.39
C ILE A 134 24.92 6.79 12.78
N ASP A 135 23.83 6.35 13.39
CA ASP A 135 23.17 5.05 13.18
C ASP A 135 21.63 5.17 13.20
N TYR A 136 21.06 6.21 12.60
CA TYR A 136 19.62 6.27 12.32
C TYR A 136 19.28 5.44 11.06
N ILE A 137 18.00 5.12 10.86
CA ILE A 137 17.46 4.63 9.58
C ILE A 137 16.41 5.60 9.04
N SER A 138 15.63 6.22 9.94
CA SER A 138 14.46 7.03 9.55
C SER A 138 14.78 8.47 9.14
N ILE A 139 15.94 9.01 9.52
CA ILE A 139 16.26 10.44 9.38
C ILE A 139 17.67 10.69 8.79
N PRO A 140 17.93 11.87 8.20
CA PRO A 140 19.24 12.25 7.69
C PRO A 140 20.37 12.20 8.72
N HIS A 141 21.58 11.89 8.26
CA HIS A 141 22.78 11.85 9.09
C HIS A 141 23.54 13.19 9.01
N ASN A 142 23.73 13.82 10.18
CA ASN A 142 24.33 15.15 10.33
C ASN A 142 25.60 15.07 11.19
N HIS A 143 26.76 14.88 10.55
CA HIS A 143 28.05 14.77 11.22
C HIS A 143 28.69 16.15 11.41
N GLU A 144 28.91 16.60 12.64
CA GLU A 144 29.70 17.81 12.88
C GLU A 144 31.21 17.53 12.71
N LEU A 145 31.88 18.30 11.85
CA LEU A 145 33.29 18.16 11.50
C LEU A 145 34.14 19.42 11.83
N THR A 146 33.53 20.43 12.46
CA THR A 146 34.10 21.76 12.73
C THR A 146 35.53 21.76 13.28
N GLN A 147 35.87 20.84 14.18
CA GLN A 147 37.19 20.84 14.85
C GLN A 147 38.34 20.30 13.97
N TRP A 148 38.03 19.58 12.89
CA TRP A 148 39.02 18.86 12.09
C TRP A 148 39.19 19.41 10.66
N LEU A 149 38.21 20.17 10.16
CA LEU A 149 38.27 20.79 8.83
C LEU A 149 38.84 22.21 8.90
N HIS A 150 39.89 22.50 8.12
CA HIS A 150 40.55 23.81 8.12
C HIS A 150 40.18 24.64 6.87
N PRO A 151 39.41 25.73 7.01
CA PRO A 151 39.13 26.67 5.91
C PRO A 151 40.39 27.18 5.20
N GLY A 152 40.39 27.11 3.88
CA GLY A 152 41.52 27.44 3.01
C GLY A 152 42.52 26.29 2.79
N LYS A 153 42.22 25.07 3.27
CA LYS A 153 43.02 23.86 3.00
C LYS A 153 42.22 22.81 2.24
N LYS A 154 42.94 21.86 1.63
CA LYS A 154 42.40 20.59 1.18
C LYS A 154 42.46 19.59 2.31
N GLU A 155 41.31 19.03 2.65
CA GLU A 155 41.16 18.01 3.69
C GLU A 155 40.73 16.69 3.07
N LEU A 156 41.26 15.59 3.63
CA LEU A 156 40.88 14.25 3.23
C LEU A 156 39.70 13.78 4.09
N ILE A 157 38.49 13.84 3.52
CA ILE A 157 37.31 13.28 4.14
C ILE A 157 37.18 11.82 3.71
N THR A 158 37.11 10.93 4.69
CA THR A 158 36.85 9.51 4.48
C THR A 158 35.63 9.11 5.31
N PHE A 159 34.70 8.34 4.77
CA PHE A 159 33.61 7.79 5.56
C PHE A 159 33.37 6.32 5.24
N CYS A 160 32.78 5.61 6.20
CA CYS A 160 32.42 4.21 6.12
C CYS A 160 30.91 4.06 6.30
N ILE A 161 30.23 3.43 5.35
CA ILE A 161 28.84 3.00 5.50
C ILE A 161 28.82 1.50 5.78
N ASP A 162 28.18 1.09 6.87
CA ASP A 162 28.06 -0.30 7.30
C ASP A 162 26.58 -0.70 7.36
N ASN A 163 26.16 -1.45 6.34
CA ASN A 163 24.80 -1.93 6.16
C ASN A 163 24.52 -3.29 6.84
N ARG A 164 25.41 -3.73 7.75
CA ARG A 164 25.07 -4.83 8.66
C ARG A 164 24.05 -4.36 9.70
N TYR A 165 23.25 -5.29 10.21
CA TYR A 165 22.35 -5.07 11.33
C TYR A 165 23.15 -4.55 12.54
N GLN A 166 22.83 -3.35 13.02
CA GLN A 166 23.51 -2.75 14.19
C GLN A 166 22.90 -3.22 15.52
N TYR A 167 21.66 -3.70 15.47
CA TYR A 167 20.90 -4.27 16.59
C TYR A 167 20.20 -5.56 16.11
N ASP A 168 19.80 -6.42 17.05
CA ASP A 168 18.97 -7.60 16.75
C ASP A 168 17.53 -7.15 16.49
N THR A 169 17.23 -6.66 15.29
CA THR A 169 15.88 -6.23 14.88
C THR A 169 15.16 -7.29 14.06
N HIS A 170 13.83 -7.18 13.97
CA HIS A 170 13.02 -8.21 13.33
C HIS A 170 13.33 -8.38 11.84
N LYS A 171 13.58 -9.62 11.41
CA LYS A 171 14.03 -9.97 10.04
C LYS A 171 13.09 -9.56 8.89
N TRP A 172 11.85 -9.16 9.16
CA TRP A 172 10.88 -8.72 8.15
C TRP A 172 10.69 -7.20 8.11
N ASP A 173 11.29 -6.45 9.04
CA ASP A 173 11.19 -5.00 9.12
C ASP A 173 11.48 -4.32 7.76
N HIS A 174 10.58 -3.45 7.32
CA HIS A 174 10.63 -2.86 5.98
C HIS A 174 11.63 -1.71 5.86
N ALA A 175 12.17 -1.17 6.96
CA ALA A 175 13.16 -0.10 6.90
C ALA A 175 14.56 -0.61 6.53
N HIS A 176 14.89 -1.88 6.85
CA HIS A 176 16.26 -2.40 6.69
C HIS A 176 16.39 -3.86 6.17
N SER A 177 15.31 -4.64 6.02
CA SER A 177 15.43 -6.05 5.61
C SER A 177 15.39 -6.27 4.08
N GLU A 178 16.04 -7.35 3.61
CA GLU A 178 16.10 -7.80 2.20
C GLU A 178 14.76 -8.35 1.64
N PHE A 179 13.61 -8.09 2.27
CA PHE A 179 12.32 -8.69 1.86
C PHE A 179 11.49 -7.81 0.91
N THR A 180 11.63 -6.48 0.97
CA THR A 180 10.85 -5.55 0.12
C THR A 180 11.73 -4.53 -0.57
N GLN A 181 12.42 -3.69 0.20
CA GLN A 181 13.66 -3.06 -0.25
C GLN A 181 14.83 -4.06 -0.11
N ILE A 182 15.98 -3.72 -0.69
CA ILE A 182 17.22 -4.48 -0.51
C ILE A 182 18.04 -3.93 0.65
N ASN A 183 18.97 -4.72 1.18
CA ASN A 183 19.97 -4.20 2.11
C ASN A 183 21.11 -3.50 1.34
N TRP A 184 20.82 -2.33 0.78
CA TRP A 184 21.77 -1.52 0.02
C TRP A 184 22.87 -0.91 0.89
N ASN A 185 23.99 -0.53 0.27
CA ASN A 185 25.08 0.23 0.88
C ASN A 185 25.41 1.44 -0.02
N GLY A 186 25.47 2.63 0.56
CA GLY A 186 25.73 3.88 -0.16
C GLY A 186 25.16 5.10 0.54
N VAL A 187 25.09 6.20 -0.20
CA VAL A 187 24.44 7.46 0.22
C VAL A 187 23.44 7.84 -0.86
N LEU A 188 22.17 8.04 -0.49
CA LEU A 188 21.09 8.46 -1.38
C LEU A 188 20.70 9.91 -1.07
N GLY A 189 20.26 10.64 -2.10
CA GLY A 189 19.79 12.01 -1.97
C GLY A 189 20.92 13.03 -1.84
N GLU A 190 20.71 14.11 -1.11
CA GLU A 190 21.75 15.11 -0.90
C GLU A 190 22.96 14.55 -0.12
N ILE A 191 24.16 14.78 -0.65
CA ILE A 191 25.44 14.63 0.05
C ILE A 191 26.18 15.97 -0.03
N LYS A 192 26.37 16.65 1.11
CA LYS A 192 26.90 18.03 1.12
C LYS A 192 27.63 18.41 2.40
N LEU A 193 28.56 19.35 2.31
CA LEU A 193 28.99 20.13 3.48
C LEU A 193 28.08 21.34 3.66
N VAL A 194 27.70 21.63 4.90
CA VAL A 194 26.92 22.81 5.30
C VAL A 194 27.72 23.59 6.34
N ALA A 195 27.87 24.89 6.14
CA ALA A 195 28.61 25.79 7.02
C ALA A 195 27.71 26.89 7.59
N VAL A 196 27.54 26.91 8.90
CA VAL A 196 26.67 27.86 9.62
C VAL A 196 27.49 28.71 10.58
N ASP A 197 27.04 29.94 10.86
CA ASP A 197 27.70 30.78 11.86
C ASP A 197 27.62 30.15 13.27
N PRO A 198 28.54 30.48 14.19
CA PRO A 198 28.58 29.88 15.53
C PRO A 198 27.37 30.24 16.41
N VAL A 199 26.50 31.16 15.97
CA VAL A 199 25.19 31.43 16.56
C VAL A 199 24.12 31.12 15.51
N TYR A 200 23.40 30.01 15.67
CA TYR A 200 22.52 29.46 14.62
C TYR A 200 21.27 28.77 15.17
N VAL A 201 20.28 28.57 14.29
CA VAL A 201 19.01 27.89 14.60
C VAL A 201 19.17 26.40 14.33
N ASP A 202 19.31 25.60 15.40
CA ASP A 202 19.40 24.13 15.34
C ASP A 202 18.04 23.51 14.98
N ASP A 203 16.96 24.00 15.58
CA ASP A 203 15.60 23.49 15.37
C ASP A 203 14.56 24.61 15.26
N MET A 204 13.52 24.38 14.47
CA MET A 204 12.36 25.26 14.34
C MET A 204 11.10 24.46 14.03
N GLN A 205 10.15 24.50 14.96
CA GLN A 205 8.91 23.74 14.93
C GLN A 205 7.70 24.68 15.01
N ALA A 206 6.75 24.54 14.07
CA ALA A 206 5.50 25.28 14.07
C ALA A 206 4.37 24.41 14.65
N TYR A 207 3.67 24.94 15.65
CA TYR A 207 2.50 24.33 16.29
C TYR A 207 1.26 25.18 15.95
N PRO A 208 0.39 24.75 15.02
CA PRO A 208 -0.85 25.44 14.69
C PRO A 208 -1.84 25.50 15.86
N ASP A 209 -2.44 26.67 16.06
CA ASP A 209 -3.67 26.87 16.83
C ASP A 209 -4.75 27.40 15.89
N ILE A 210 -5.66 26.51 15.45
CA ILE A 210 -6.70 26.86 14.48
C ILE A 210 -7.80 27.75 15.09
N LYS A 211 -7.96 27.73 16.42
CA LYS A 211 -8.99 28.47 17.16
C LYS A 211 -8.59 29.94 17.31
N ASN A 212 -7.35 30.19 17.73
CA ASN A 212 -6.79 31.53 17.87
C ASN A 212 -6.21 32.06 16.55
N LYS A 213 -6.13 31.23 15.51
CA LYS A 213 -5.50 31.54 14.21
C LYS A 213 -4.06 32.02 14.39
N SER A 214 -3.31 31.33 15.26
CA SER A 214 -1.90 31.58 15.52
C SER A 214 -1.06 30.32 15.24
N ILE A 215 0.24 30.50 15.13
CA ILE A 215 1.21 29.42 15.33
C ILE A 215 2.05 29.76 16.56
N LYS A 216 2.34 28.75 17.37
CA LYS A 216 3.46 28.79 18.31
C LYS A 216 4.69 28.26 17.61
N VAL A 217 5.69 29.11 17.42
CA VAL A 217 6.99 28.75 16.89
C VAL A 217 7.90 28.39 18.06
N LYS A 218 8.34 27.13 18.13
CA LYS A 218 9.37 26.69 19.09
C LYS A 218 10.70 26.56 18.36
N MET A 219 11.76 27.14 18.91
CA MET A 219 13.10 27.08 18.32
C MET A 219 14.14 26.67 19.35
N THR A 220 15.17 25.99 18.86
CA THR A 220 16.43 25.79 19.59
C THR A 220 17.50 26.61 18.88
N VAL A 221 18.06 27.60 19.55
CA VAL A 221 19.20 28.40 19.06
C VAL A 221 20.45 27.94 19.81
N ARG A 222 21.50 27.61 19.06
CA ARG A 222 22.81 27.29 19.61
C ARG A 222 23.72 28.50 19.56
N ASN A 223 24.51 28.67 20.61
CA ASN A 223 25.59 29.64 20.67
C ASN A 223 26.89 28.93 21.03
N CYS A 224 27.84 28.93 20.11
CA CYS A 224 29.14 28.30 20.24
C CYS A 224 30.29 29.31 20.40
N THR A 225 29.99 30.55 20.80
CA THR A 225 31.02 31.60 20.98
C THR A 225 31.51 31.74 22.41
N GLU A 226 30.89 31.09 23.40
CA GLU A 226 31.14 31.24 24.85
C GLU A 226 30.81 32.64 25.44
N HIS A 227 30.37 33.57 24.60
CA HIS A 227 29.98 34.94 24.96
C HIS A 227 28.50 35.20 24.64
N THR A 228 27.87 36.16 25.31
CA THR A 228 26.44 36.49 25.06
C THR A 228 26.24 37.05 23.66
N ALA A 229 25.39 36.42 22.85
CA ALA A 229 24.96 36.94 21.56
C ALA A 229 23.65 37.74 21.70
N SER A 230 23.60 38.94 21.14
CA SER A 230 22.40 39.80 21.13
C SER A 230 22.01 40.20 19.71
N GLY A 231 20.70 40.26 19.41
CA GLY A 231 20.22 40.66 18.08
C GLY A 231 18.72 40.51 17.90
N LYS A 232 18.30 40.03 16.72
CA LYS A 232 16.88 39.79 16.39
C LYS A 232 16.67 38.57 15.50
N ILE A 233 15.48 37.99 15.61
CA ILE A 233 14.91 37.02 14.67
C ILE A 233 13.86 37.73 13.82
N SER A 234 13.94 37.55 12.50
CA SER A 234 12.95 38.06 11.54
C SER A 234 12.23 36.87 10.91
N PHE A 235 10.98 36.66 11.31
CA PHE A 235 10.09 35.64 10.75
C PHE A 235 9.33 36.20 9.54
N HIS A 236 9.24 35.40 8.49
CA HIS A 236 8.34 35.62 7.36
C HIS A 236 7.47 34.38 7.20
N VAL A 237 6.15 34.55 7.17
CA VAL A 237 5.23 33.48 6.76
C VAL A 237 4.75 33.79 5.36
N THR A 238 4.89 32.86 4.43
CA THR A 238 4.41 32.99 3.05
C THR A 238 3.53 31.81 2.68
N GLY A 239 2.56 32.04 1.80
CA GLY A 239 1.70 31.00 1.25
C GLY A 239 0.97 31.54 0.01
N LYS A 240 0.09 30.73 -0.57
CA LYS A 240 -0.75 31.21 -1.67
C LYS A 240 -1.59 32.40 -1.21
N ASP A 241 -1.42 33.54 -1.87
CA ASP A 241 -2.11 34.80 -1.61
C ASP A 241 -1.97 35.32 -0.14
N TYR A 242 -0.94 34.86 0.59
CA TYR A 242 -0.73 35.15 2.00
C TYR A 242 0.72 35.55 2.31
N ARG A 243 0.91 36.61 3.11
CA ARG A 243 2.22 37.01 3.64
C ARG A 243 2.09 37.70 5.01
N LEU A 244 2.96 37.33 5.95
CA LEU A 244 3.14 37.97 7.25
C LEU A 244 4.65 38.16 7.52
N GLN A 245 5.01 39.20 8.27
CA GLN A 245 6.36 39.38 8.81
C GLN A 245 6.27 39.77 10.29
N LYS A 246 7.17 39.23 11.12
CA LYS A 246 7.34 39.61 12.54
C LYS A 246 8.82 39.66 12.88
N GLU A 247 9.24 40.67 13.64
CA GLU A 247 10.59 40.71 14.21
C GLU A 247 10.51 40.62 15.74
N VAL A 248 11.47 39.92 16.33
CA VAL A 248 11.56 39.66 17.77
C VAL A 248 13.01 39.86 18.21
N PRO A 249 13.29 40.64 19.28
CA PRO A 249 14.64 40.72 19.84
C PRO A 249 15.04 39.36 20.44
N VAL A 250 16.32 39.00 20.34
CA VAL A 250 16.85 37.76 20.93
C VAL A 250 18.17 38.03 21.64
N THR A 251 18.32 37.40 22.80
CA THR A 251 19.58 37.32 23.55
C THR A 251 19.84 35.85 23.87
N VAL A 252 21.04 35.38 23.56
CA VAL A 252 21.47 33.97 23.66
C VAL A 252 22.69 33.93 24.59
N THR A 253 22.44 33.76 25.89
CA THR A 253 23.48 33.71 26.93
C THR A 253 24.10 32.32 27.06
N ASP A 254 23.27 31.30 26.89
CA ASP A 254 23.63 29.90 27.11
C ASP A 254 24.07 29.24 25.80
N SER A 255 24.79 28.11 25.89
CA SER A 255 25.21 27.35 24.71
C SER A 255 24.03 26.81 23.88
N ILE A 256 22.87 26.66 24.52
CA ILE A 256 21.57 26.32 23.92
C ILE A 256 20.51 27.20 24.57
N THR A 257 19.76 27.96 23.78
CA THR A 257 18.59 28.74 24.24
C THR A 257 17.33 28.26 23.52
N TYR A 258 16.28 28.01 24.29
CA TYR A 258 14.95 27.67 23.78
C TYR A 258 14.10 28.94 23.67
N ILE A 259 13.45 29.12 22.52
CA ILE A 259 12.61 30.28 22.24
C ILE A 259 11.21 29.75 21.90
N GLU A 260 10.18 30.26 22.58
CA GLU A 260 8.78 30.12 22.16
C GLU A 260 8.24 31.48 21.76
N GLU A 261 7.76 31.60 20.52
CA GLU A 261 7.15 32.83 19.99
C GLU A 261 5.72 32.53 19.49
N GLU A 262 4.76 33.42 19.77
CA GLU A 262 3.41 33.28 19.26
C GLU A 262 3.14 34.29 18.12
N MET A 263 2.80 33.75 16.95
CA MET A 263 2.52 34.52 15.75
C MET A 263 1.04 34.41 15.38
N PHE A 264 0.27 35.47 15.62
CA PHE A 264 -1.08 35.59 15.10
C PHE A 264 -1.05 35.74 13.57
N LEU A 265 -1.71 34.83 12.87
CA LEU A 265 -1.76 34.74 11.40
C LEU A 265 -2.97 35.46 10.79
N GLY A 266 -3.89 35.97 11.61
CA GLY A 266 -5.02 36.73 11.12
C GLY A 266 -6.11 35.89 10.46
N LYS A 267 -7.09 36.57 9.87
CA LYS A 267 -8.35 35.95 9.42
C LYS A 267 -8.21 35.19 8.09
N ASP A 268 -7.24 35.58 7.26
CA ASP A 268 -7.07 35.17 5.87
C ASP A 268 -6.26 33.85 5.73
N ILE A 269 -5.79 33.30 6.85
CA ILE A 269 -5.18 31.97 6.91
C ILE A 269 -6.25 30.88 6.65
N HIS A 270 -5.89 29.84 5.90
CA HIS A 270 -6.77 28.74 5.50
C HIS A 270 -6.28 27.41 6.07
N LEU A 271 -7.23 26.54 6.42
CA LEU A 271 -6.92 25.23 7.03
C LEU A 271 -6.44 24.20 6.00
N TRP A 272 -5.63 23.25 6.45
CA TRP A 272 -5.15 22.12 5.66
C TRP A 272 -6.04 20.88 5.86
N ASN A 273 -6.41 20.19 4.77
CA ASN A 273 -7.06 18.87 4.73
C ASN A 273 -6.98 18.24 3.32
N GLU A 274 -7.50 17.01 3.14
CA GLU A 274 -7.44 16.25 1.87
C GLU A 274 -8.06 16.95 0.64
N PHE A 275 -8.96 17.92 0.85
CA PHE A 275 -9.63 18.69 -0.20
C PHE A 275 -9.04 20.09 -0.39
N HIS A 276 -8.40 20.62 0.66
CA HIS A 276 -7.82 21.96 0.71
C HIS A 276 -6.41 21.87 1.32
N PRO A 277 -5.40 21.39 0.57
CA PRO A 277 -4.02 21.26 1.07
C PRO A 277 -3.30 22.62 1.11
N ASN A 278 -3.78 23.54 1.96
CA ASN A 278 -3.20 24.88 2.12
C ASN A 278 -1.90 24.80 2.92
N LEU A 279 -0.78 25.12 2.28
CA LEU A 279 0.57 25.10 2.85
C LEU A 279 1.14 26.52 2.99
N TYR A 280 1.96 26.68 4.01
CA TYR A 280 2.67 27.91 4.33
C TYR A 280 4.13 27.60 4.65
N THR A 281 5.04 28.45 4.19
CA THR A 281 6.46 28.43 4.59
C THR A 281 6.66 29.44 5.71
N LEU A 282 7.31 29.02 6.79
CA LEU A 282 7.86 29.89 7.82
C LEU A 282 9.37 29.98 7.62
N ASP A 283 9.83 31.13 7.14
CA ASP A 283 11.24 31.48 7.01
C ASP A 283 11.70 32.26 8.24
N CYS A 284 12.77 31.82 8.89
CA CYS A 284 13.38 32.48 10.02
C CYS A 284 14.79 32.96 9.66
N LYS A 285 15.03 34.26 9.75
CA LYS A 285 16.36 34.87 9.68
C LYS A 285 16.81 35.33 11.07
N LEU A 286 17.76 34.62 11.67
CA LEU A 286 18.47 35.04 12.86
C LEU A 286 19.60 36.00 12.45
N THR A 287 19.71 37.12 13.14
CA THR A 287 20.85 38.04 13.06
C THR A 287 21.29 38.39 14.48
N SER A 288 22.57 38.25 14.80
CA SER A 288 23.11 38.50 16.14
C SER A 288 24.51 39.10 16.08
N SER A 289 24.95 39.70 17.18
CA SER A 289 26.33 40.12 17.38
C SER A 289 26.87 39.66 18.72
N VAL A 290 28.16 39.34 18.74
CA VAL A 290 28.99 39.04 19.91
C VAL A 290 30.24 39.90 19.79
N ASP A 291 30.55 40.71 20.81
CA ASP A 291 31.75 41.56 20.88
C ASP A 291 32.05 42.39 19.61
N GLY A 292 30.98 42.85 18.93
CA GLY A 292 31.05 43.64 17.69
C GLY A 292 31.20 42.82 16.40
N GLN A 293 31.43 41.51 16.48
CA GLN A 293 31.34 40.61 15.32
C GLN A 293 29.88 40.23 15.07
N SER A 294 29.45 40.23 13.80
CA SER A 294 28.08 39.91 13.40
C SER A 294 27.97 38.49 12.85
N TYR A 295 26.83 37.85 13.10
CA TYR A 295 26.47 36.51 12.65
C TYR A 295 25.05 36.50 12.06
N ALA A 296 24.80 35.63 11.09
CA ALA A 296 23.47 35.41 10.52
C ALA A 296 23.23 33.93 10.17
N HIS A 297 22.00 33.48 10.40
CA HIS A 297 21.56 32.14 10.01
C HIS A 297 20.11 32.18 9.49
N GLU A 298 19.83 31.41 8.45
CA GLU A 298 18.50 31.27 7.88
C GLU A 298 18.05 29.81 8.00
N LYS A 299 16.80 29.59 8.42
CA LYS A 299 16.17 28.27 8.47
C LYS A 299 14.71 28.41 8.08
N SER A 300 14.20 27.49 7.27
CA SER A 300 12.83 27.48 6.79
C SER A 300 12.13 26.18 7.15
N THR A 301 10.81 26.22 7.34
CA THR A 301 9.98 25.01 7.48
C THR A 301 8.63 25.21 6.80
N THR A 302 8.01 24.11 6.34
CA THR A 302 6.65 24.12 5.78
C THR A 302 5.67 23.62 6.83
N PHE A 303 4.51 24.27 6.97
CA PHE A 303 3.42 23.84 7.82
C PHE A 303 2.06 24.02 7.14
N GLY A 304 1.03 23.38 7.68
CA GLY A 304 -0.37 23.62 7.32
C GLY A 304 -1.19 23.89 8.58
N MET A 305 -2.14 24.82 8.52
CA MET A 305 -3.01 25.10 9.67
C MET A 305 -4.01 23.96 9.87
N ARG A 306 -3.73 23.07 10.82
CA ARG A 306 -4.65 21.98 11.18
C ARG A 306 -4.51 21.54 12.62
N GLU A 307 -5.58 20.98 13.16
CA GLU A 307 -5.64 20.34 14.46
C GLU A 307 -6.19 18.91 14.31
N VAL A 308 -5.62 17.94 15.03
CA VAL A 308 -6.05 16.54 14.99
C VAL A 308 -6.28 16.01 16.40
N GLU A 309 -7.45 15.45 16.63
CA GLU A 309 -7.89 14.95 17.93
C GLU A 309 -8.45 13.52 17.81
N ALA A 310 -8.44 12.79 18.93
CA ALA A 310 -9.12 11.52 19.05
C ALA A 310 -10.58 11.76 19.46
N GLY A 311 -11.53 11.46 18.57
CA GLY A 311 -12.96 11.40 18.89
C GLY A 311 -13.38 10.04 19.47
N GLU A 312 -14.67 9.85 19.70
CA GLU A 312 -15.21 8.62 20.30
C GLU A 312 -15.06 7.39 19.38
N ASP A 313 -15.31 7.56 18.07
CA ASP A 313 -15.22 6.50 17.04
C ASP A 313 -14.36 6.91 15.81
N HIS A 314 -14.07 8.20 15.67
CA HIS A 314 -13.39 8.79 14.51
C HIS A 314 -12.24 9.68 14.92
N ILE A 315 -11.21 9.74 14.07
CA ILE A 315 -10.22 10.81 14.11
C ILE A 315 -10.93 12.11 13.73
N ILE A 316 -10.71 13.16 14.50
CA ILE A 316 -11.24 14.50 14.24
C ILE A 316 -10.12 15.32 13.61
N LEU A 317 -10.39 15.95 12.47
CA LEU A 317 -9.48 16.90 11.82
C LEU A 317 -10.23 18.24 11.71
N ASN A 318 -9.67 19.30 12.30
CA ASN A 318 -10.26 20.64 12.30
C ASN A 318 -11.71 20.68 12.85
N GLY A 319 -11.99 19.91 13.90
CA GLY A 319 -13.33 19.80 14.52
C GLY A 319 -14.33 18.91 13.77
N GLU A 320 -13.90 18.22 12.69
CA GLU A 320 -14.76 17.40 11.84
C GLU A 320 -14.29 15.94 11.79
N PRO A 321 -15.15 14.93 11.99
CA PRO A 321 -14.74 13.52 11.91
C PRO A 321 -14.38 13.13 10.47
N ILE A 322 -13.17 12.58 10.30
CA ILE A 322 -12.71 12.02 9.02
C ILE A 322 -12.88 10.50 9.01
N HIS A 323 -12.86 9.94 7.80
CA HIS A 323 -12.81 8.50 7.58
C HIS A 323 -11.63 8.20 6.65
N LEU A 324 -10.66 7.43 7.15
CA LEU A 324 -9.48 7.06 6.40
C LEU A 324 -9.82 5.94 5.40
N ARG A 325 -9.56 6.22 4.11
CA ARG A 325 -9.67 5.30 2.98
C ARG A 325 -8.22 5.02 2.57
N GLY A 326 -7.62 3.98 3.14
CA GLY A 326 -6.17 3.82 3.13
C GLY A 326 -5.64 2.54 2.49
N THR A 327 -4.34 2.55 2.25
CA THR A 327 -3.52 1.40 1.85
C THR A 327 -2.21 1.38 2.63
N VAL A 328 -1.56 0.22 2.69
CA VAL A 328 -0.23 0.05 3.27
C VAL A 328 0.86 0.14 2.18
N GLU A 329 1.95 0.84 2.48
CA GLU A 329 3.20 0.84 1.71
C GLU A 329 4.34 0.24 2.55
N ASN A 330 5.12 -0.65 1.94
CA ASN A 330 6.05 -1.57 2.60
C ASN A 330 7.50 -1.43 2.08
N ALA A 331 7.89 -0.23 1.62
CA ALA A 331 9.14 0.05 0.90
C ALA A 331 9.28 -0.74 -0.43
N VAL A 332 8.18 -0.95 -1.17
CA VAL A 332 8.17 -1.77 -2.40
C VAL A 332 8.58 -0.93 -3.61
N PHE A 333 9.89 -0.89 -3.87
CA PHE A 333 10.47 -0.14 -5.00
C PHE A 333 11.44 -1.00 -5.84
N PRO A 334 11.00 -2.10 -6.48
CA PRO A 334 11.87 -3.07 -7.14
C PRO A 334 12.69 -2.53 -8.33
N LYS A 335 12.38 -1.35 -8.86
CA LYS A 335 13.17 -0.71 -9.92
C LYS A 335 14.49 -0.11 -9.41
N THR A 336 14.50 0.40 -8.18
CA THR A 336 15.65 1.03 -7.51
C THR A 336 16.23 0.16 -6.40
N GLY A 337 15.43 -0.76 -5.85
CA GLY A 337 15.76 -1.52 -4.64
C GLY A 337 15.57 -0.73 -3.34
N TYR A 338 15.35 0.57 -3.40
CA TYR A 338 15.19 1.47 -2.25
C TYR A 338 14.07 2.48 -2.49
N ALA A 339 13.47 2.99 -1.40
CA ALA A 339 12.45 4.03 -1.46
C ALA A 339 13.02 5.37 -1.98
N PRO A 340 12.50 5.93 -3.09
CA PRO A 340 13.01 7.15 -3.72
C PRO A 340 13.04 8.36 -2.79
N VAL A 341 13.99 9.25 -3.01
CA VAL A 341 14.19 10.51 -2.27
C VAL A 341 13.72 11.75 -3.06
N ASP A 342 13.20 11.55 -4.28
CA ASP A 342 12.73 12.62 -5.16
C ASP A 342 11.21 12.84 -5.08
N ASP A 343 10.79 14.09 -5.27
CA ASP A 343 9.38 14.48 -5.22
C ASP A 343 8.55 13.85 -6.36
N ALA A 344 9.11 13.61 -7.54
CA ALA A 344 8.35 13.16 -8.70
C ALA A 344 7.87 11.70 -8.56
N SER A 345 8.70 10.83 -7.98
CA SER A 345 8.37 9.45 -7.66
C SER A 345 7.20 9.37 -6.67
N TRP A 346 7.24 10.15 -5.58
CA TRP A 346 6.17 10.20 -4.59
C TRP A 346 4.91 10.90 -5.10
N GLU A 347 5.05 11.95 -5.91
CA GLU A 347 3.92 12.60 -6.55
C GLU A 347 3.16 11.62 -7.45
N ARG A 348 3.85 10.77 -8.22
CA ARG A 348 3.20 9.71 -9.02
C ARG A 348 2.42 8.74 -8.13
N VAL A 349 3.05 8.15 -7.12
CA VAL A 349 2.44 7.15 -6.22
C VAL A 349 1.19 7.72 -5.52
N LEU A 350 1.32 8.91 -4.94
CA LEU A 350 0.24 9.55 -4.18
C LEU A 350 -0.89 10.09 -5.09
N ARG A 351 -0.59 10.46 -6.34
CA ARG A 351 -1.64 10.77 -7.34
C ARG A 351 -2.46 9.54 -7.69
N ILE A 352 -1.81 8.40 -7.96
CA ILE A 352 -2.50 7.14 -8.24
C ILE A 352 -3.39 6.74 -7.05
N LEU A 353 -2.89 6.87 -5.81
CA LEU A 353 -3.70 6.67 -4.61
C LEU A 353 -5.00 7.52 -4.61
N LYS A 354 -4.91 8.82 -4.94
CA LYS A 354 -6.09 9.70 -5.04
C LYS A 354 -6.98 9.40 -6.25
N GLU A 355 -6.43 8.92 -7.37
CA GLU A 355 -7.19 8.44 -8.53
C GLU A 355 -8.04 7.21 -8.19
N TYR A 356 -7.56 6.34 -7.30
CA TYR A 356 -8.32 5.25 -6.69
C TYR A 356 -9.18 5.68 -5.47
N GLY A 357 -9.37 6.99 -5.27
CA GLY A 357 -10.31 7.59 -4.31
C GLY A 357 -9.93 7.47 -2.83
N MET A 358 -8.71 7.00 -2.55
CA MET A 358 -8.11 6.94 -1.23
C MET A 358 -7.60 8.30 -0.75
N ASN A 359 -7.36 8.41 0.56
CA ASN A 359 -6.83 9.62 1.22
C ASN A 359 -5.76 9.32 2.28
N HIS A 360 -5.41 8.05 2.53
CA HIS A 360 -4.51 7.64 3.62
C HIS A 360 -3.43 6.66 3.14
N MET A 361 -2.21 6.81 3.64
CA MET A 361 -1.12 5.84 3.45
C MET A 361 -0.46 5.52 4.79
N ARG A 362 -0.34 4.23 5.11
CA ARG A 362 0.43 3.72 6.26
C ARG A 362 1.78 3.20 5.76
N PHE A 363 2.87 3.66 6.36
CA PHE A 363 4.21 3.14 6.14
C PHE A 363 4.52 2.08 7.20
N HIS A 364 4.40 0.82 6.82
CA HIS A 364 4.44 -0.31 7.75
C HIS A 364 5.88 -0.65 8.17
N SER A 365 6.19 -0.58 9.47
CA SER A 365 7.53 -0.77 10.05
C SER A 365 8.63 0.10 9.41
N TRP A 366 8.31 1.30 8.92
CA TRP A 366 9.33 2.21 8.38
C TRP A 366 8.87 3.67 8.30
N CYS A 367 9.83 4.60 8.35
CA CYS A 367 9.63 6.02 8.09
C CYS A 367 10.03 6.38 6.65
N PRO A 368 9.18 7.09 5.89
CA PRO A 368 9.51 7.48 4.52
C PRO A 368 10.45 8.69 4.47
N PRO A 369 11.14 8.94 3.34
CA PRO A 369 11.98 10.12 3.19
C PRO A 369 11.15 11.40 3.06
N ALA A 370 11.80 12.55 3.28
CA ALA A 370 11.17 13.88 3.25
C ALA A 370 10.29 14.15 2.01
N ALA A 371 10.67 13.63 0.83
CA ALA A 371 9.89 13.73 -0.40
C ALA A 371 8.45 13.17 -0.29
N ALA A 372 8.26 12.06 0.44
CA ALA A 372 6.94 11.48 0.65
C ALA A 372 6.03 12.44 1.44
N PHE A 373 6.57 13.02 2.52
CA PHE A 373 5.87 14.00 3.32
C PHE A 373 5.54 15.28 2.53
N ARG A 374 6.52 15.85 1.81
CA ARG A 374 6.32 17.02 0.94
C ARG A 374 5.19 16.79 -0.07
N MET A 375 5.14 15.61 -0.69
CA MET A 375 4.11 15.28 -1.67
C MET A 375 2.76 14.94 -1.04
N ALA A 376 2.72 14.31 0.13
CA ALA A 376 1.48 14.09 0.88
C ALA A 376 0.85 15.41 1.37
N ASP A 377 1.69 16.33 1.86
CA ASP A 377 1.31 17.70 2.22
C ASP A 377 0.68 18.44 1.04
N LYS A 378 1.37 18.43 -0.12
CA LYS A 378 0.97 19.09 -1.37
C LYS A 378 -0.32 18.52 -1.97
N LEU A 379 -0.50 17.21 -1.89
CA LEU A 379 -1.63 16.51 -2.49
C LEU A 379 -2.82 16.37 -1.54
N GLY A 380 -2.66 16.63 -0.23
CA GLY A 380 -3.68 16.36 0.77
C GLY A 380 -3.92 14.86 0.92
N VAL A 381 -2.87 14.13 1.30
CA VAL A 381 -2.91 12.72 1.72
C VAL A 381 -2.51 12.66 3.19
N TYR A 382 -3.24 11.89 3.98
CA TYR A 382 -2.95 11.62 5.37
C TYR A 382 -1.92 10.51 5.48
N LEU A 383 -0.91 10.72 6.33
CA LEU A 383 0.16 9.75 6.56
C LEU A 383 0.08 9.20 7.97
N GLU A 384 0.32 7.90 8.04
CA GLU A 384 0.70 7.19 9.25
C GLU A 384 2.12 6.66 9.09
N VAL A 385 2.97 7.07 10.03
CA VAL A 385 4.39 6.71 10.07
C VAL A 385 4.59 5.68 11.17
N GLU A 386 5.25 4.57 10.84
CA GLU A 386 5.75 3.63 11.85
C GLU A 386 7.25 3.78 12.06
N MET A 387 7.70 3.61 13.29
CA MET A 387 9.13 3.37 13.57
C MET A 387 9.51 1.96 13.09
N PRO A 388 10.80 1.67 12.80
CA PRO A 388 11.26 0.32 12.44
C PRO A 388 11.19 -0.68 13.62
N MET A 389 9.98 -1.07 14.01
CA MET A 389 9.72 -2.19 14.90
C MET A 389 8.70 -3.14 14.28
N TRP A 390 8.95 -4.44 14.37
CA TRP A 390 7.95 -5.46 14.11
C TRP A 390 8.10 -6.62 15.10
N GLY A 391 6.99 -7.16 15.59
CA GLY A 391 7.00 -8.49 16.20
C GLY A 391 7.80 -8.49 17.49
N LYS A 392 9.00 -9.10 17.52
CA LYS A 392 9.78 -9.28 18.76
C LYS A 392 10.61 -8.07 19.20
N ASP A 393 10.46 -6.92 18.54
CA ASP A 393 11.30 -5.75 18.82
C ASP A 393 11.07 -5.07 20.17
N ALA A 394 9.96 -5.37 20.85
CA ALA A 394 9.74 -4.98 22.25
C ALA A 394 10.36 -5.95 23.27
N GLN A 395 11.07 -7.01 22.87
CA GLN A 395 11.82 -7.82 23.84
C GLN A 395 12.97 -7.00 24.47
N PRO A 396 13.32 -7.24 25.75
CA PRO A 396 14.37 -6.48 26.44
C PRO A 396 15.75 -6.56 25.78
N ASP A 397 16.17 -5.44 25.18
CA ASP A 397 17.55 -5.13 24.80
C ASP A 397 17.74 -3.61 24.93
N GLU A 398 18.44 -3.18 25.98
CA GLU A 398 18.61 -1.76 26.29
C GLU A 398 19.39 -0.98 25.22
N LYS A 399 20.23 -1.65 24.40
CA LYS A 399 20.91 -0.98 23.28
C LYS A 399 19.90 -0.69 22.15
N ARG A 400 19.09 -1.68 21.80
CA ARG A 400 18.02 -1.57 20.80
C ARG A 400 16.91 -0.61 21.27
N TRP A 401 16.55 -0.64 22.54
CA TRP A 401 15.59 0.31 23.13
C TRP A 401 16.10 1.74 23.09
N ASN A 402 17.39 1.98 23.37
CA ASN A 402 17.98 3.32 23.21
C ASN A 402 18.12 3.76 21.75
N PHE A 403 18.24 2.84 20.78
CA PHE A 403 18.07 3.18 19.37
C PHE A 403 16.64 3.66 19.08
N PHE A 404 15.61 2.90 19.46
CA PHE A 404 14.21 3.30 19.27
C PHE A 404 13.84 4.61 19.98
N ARG A 405 14.32 4.83 21.21
CA ARG A 405 14.16 6.12 21.92
C ARG A 405 14.78 7.31 21.16
N ARG A 406 15.85 7.09 20.39
CA ARG A 406 16.48 8.12 19.55
C ARG A 406 15.75 8.29 18.23
N GLU A 407 15.42 7.20 17.52
CA GLU A 407 14.62 7.19 16.28
C GLU A 407 13.32 7.98 16.46
N LEU A 408 12.55 7.68 17.51
CA LEU A 408 11.32 8.39 17.87
C LEU A 408 11.54 9.90 17.96
N ARG A 409 12.56 10.35 18.71
CA ARG A 409 12.88 11.78 18.85
C ARG A 409 13.34 12.40 17.53
N GLY A 410 14.09 11.64 16.73
CA GLY A 410 14.54 12.02 15.40
C GLY A 410 13.38 12.27 14.44
N ILE A 411 12.48 11.29 14.29
CA ILE A 411 11.29 11.37 13.42
C ILE A 411 10.40 12.56 13.77
N LEU A 412 10.14 12.78 15.07
CA LEU A 412 9.30 13.91 15.52
C LEU A 412 9.98 15.27 15.28
N LYS A 413 11.31 15.36 15.41
CA LYS A 413 12.07 16.58 15.11
C LYS A 413 12.12 16.86 13.60
N GLU A 414 12.51 15.87 12.80
CA GLU A 414 12.76 16.05 11.38
C GLU A 414 11.46 16.31 10.60
N TYR A 415 10.45 15.46 10.83
CA TYR A 415 9.23 15.46 10.01
C TYR A 415 8.00 16.06 10.71
N GLY A 416 8.12 16.49 11.97
CA GLY A 416 6.97 16.89 12.78
C GLY A 416 6.16 18.08 12.26
N ASN A 417 6.77 18.95 11.45
CA ASN A 417 6.11 20.11 10.84
C ASN A 417 5.12 19.75 9.71
N HIS A 418 5.25 18.58 9.09
CA HIS A 418 4.44 18.17 7.95
C HIS A 418 2.96 17.99 8.34
N PRO A 419 2.00 18.78 7.78
CA PRO A 419 0.60 18.65 8.12
C PRO A 419 -0.02 17.30 7.74
N SER A 420 0.55 16.57 6.77
CA SER A 420 0.15 15.21 6.40
C SER A 420 0.43 14.15 7.47
N PHE A 421 1.43 14.37 8.33
CA PHE A 421 1.82 13.44 9.41
C PHE A 421 0.82 13.53 10.58
N ILE A 422 -0.33 12.87 10.43
CA ILE A 422 -1.46 12.92 11.37
C ILE A 422 -1.50 11.76 12.37
N LEU A 423 -0.86 10.63 12.05
CA LEU A 423 -0.80 9.43 12.88
C LEU A 423 0.64 8.92 13.00
N TYR A 424 1.00 8.42 14.19
CA TYR A 424 2.25 7.71 14.45
C TYR A 424 1.98 6.40 15.19
N CYS A 425 2.72 5.35 14.86
CA CYS A 425 2.78 4.13 15.66
C CYS A 425 4.24 3.69 15.88
N ASN A 426 4.53 2.98 16.98
CA ASN A 426 5.88 2.45 17.19
C ASN A 426 6.21 1.27 16.26
N GLY A 427 5.22 0.62 15.63
CA GLY A 427 5.45 -0.48 14.71
C GLY A 427 4.34 -1.52 14.65
N ASN A 428 4.64 -2.62 13.95
CA ASN A 428 3.65 -3.61 13.54
C ASN A 428 3.64 -4.89 14.39
N GLU A 429 2.44 -5.38 14.72
CA GLU A 429 2.20 -6.68 15.39
C GLU A 429 3.12 -6.95 16.59
N ILE A 430 3.37 -5.94 17.42
CA ILE A 430 4.42 -5.99 18.44
C ILE A 430 4.11 -7.05 19.52
N THR A 431 5.17 -7.68 20.01
CA THR A 431 5.23 -8.71 21.05
C THR A 431 6.48 -8.51 21.90
N GLY A 432 6.38 -8.79 23.20
CA GLY A 432 7.45 -8.50 24.16
C GLY A 432 6.94 -7.62 25.29
N ASP A 433 7.77 -6.69 25.75
CA ASP A 433 7.45 -5.83 26.88
C ASP A 433 6.63 -4.59 26.46
N PHE A 434 5.33 -4.64 26.74
CA PHE A 434 4.42 -3.52 26.47
C PHE A 434 4.57 -2.34 27.44
N SER A 435 5.36 -2.46 28.52
CA SER A 435 5.72 -1.31 29.36
C SER A 435 6.71 -0.37 28.65
N PHE A 436 7.63 -0.92 27.85
CA PHE A 436 8.50 -0.13 26.96
C PHE A 436 7.70 0.53 25.82
N ILE A 437 6.71 -0.17 25.26
CA ILE A 437 5.81 0.43 24.25
C ILE A 437 4.95 1.55 24.85
N GLU A 438 4.48 1.41 26.09
CA GLU A 438 3.84 2.52 26.83
C GLU A 438 4.82 3.68 27.06
N GLU A 439 6.08 3.41 27.46
CA GLU A 439 7.13 4.42 27.65
C GLU A 439 7.33 5.26 26.38
N LEU A 440 7.53 4.60 25.23
CA LEU A 440 7.68 5.26 23.93
C LEU A 440 6.44 6.10 23.58
N THR A 441 5.25 5.50 23.67
CA THR A 441 3.98 6.15 23.27
C THR A 441 3.65 7.36 24.15
N ALA A 442 3.84 7.23 25.48
CA ALA A 442 3.66 8.33 26.42
C ALA A 442 4.68 9.45 26.19
N THR A 443 5.95 9.10 25.92
CA THR A 443 7.01 10.07 25.62
C THR A 443 6.71 10.84 24.34
N ALA A 444 6.31 10.16 23.25
CA ALA A 444 6.00 10.81 21.98
C ALA A 444 4.87 11.84 22.12
N ARG A 445 3.80 11.48 22.85
CA ARG A 445 2.67 12.38 23.17
C ARG A 445 3.05 13.61 23.98
N GLN A 446 4.05 13.50 24.86
CA GLN A 446 4.55 14.62 25.66
C GLN A 446 5.46 15.54 24.84
N LEU A 447 6.25 14.98 23.93
CA LEU A 447 7.16 15.74 23.07
C LEU A 447 6.43 16.55 22.01
N ASP A 448 5.38 15.99 21.40
CA ASP A 448 4.69 16.63 20.29
C ASP A 448 3.21 16.23 20.20
N ASN A 449 2.31 17.18 20.40
CA ASN A 449 0.86 16.98 20.39
C ASN A 449 0.20 17.23 19.01
N ARG A 450 0.98 17.49 17.95
CA ARG A 450 0.44 17.78 16.60
C ARG A 450 -0.18 16.57 15.90
N ARG A 451 -0.12 15.36 16.46
CA ARG A 451 -0.62 14.11 15.86
C ARG A 451 -1.07 13.12 16.92
N LEU A 452 -1.77 12.06 16.50
CA LEU A 452 -2.18 10.98 17.41
C LEU A 452 -1.17 9.84 17.40
N TYR A 453 -1.12 9.11 18.51
CA TYR A 453 -0.16 8.03 18.75
C TYR A 453 -0.85 6.71 19.09
N SER A 454 -0.27 5.60 18.62
CA SER A 454 -0.65 4.24 19.01
C SER A 454 0.58 3.40 19.34
N GLY A 455 0.47 2.50 20.31
CA GLY A 455 1.56 1.65 20.79
C GLY A 455 2.02 0.63 19.76
N SER A 456 1.08 -0.09 19.15
CA SER A 456 1.29 -1.10 18.12
C SER A 456 0.09 -1.11 17.19
N THR A 457 0.32 -1.32 15.90
CA THR A 457 -0.75 -1.78 15.01
C THR A 457 -1.00 -3.27 15.24
N ALA A 458 -2.28 -3.64 15.21
CA ALA A 458 -2.84 -4.94 15.59
C ALA A 458 -2.59 -5.40 17.05
N ARG A 459 -3.38 -6.41 17.45
CA ARG A 459 -3.27 -7.21 18.68
C ARG A 459 -3.47 -6.45 20.01
N THR A 460 -2.47 -5.68 20.45
CA THR A 460 -2.33 -5.27 21.85
C THR A 460 -2.22 -3.76 21.99
N ARG A 461 -3.02 -3.22 22.92
CA ARG A 461 -3.11 -1.79 23.22
C ARG A 461 -2.23 -1.40 24.39
N VAL A 462 -1.85 -0.12 24.44
CA VAL A 462 -1.23 0.52 25.60
C VAL A 462 -2.14 1.62 26.17
N LYS A 463 -1.85 2.10 27.38
CA LYS A 463 -2.67 3.11 28.06
C LYS A 463 -2.63 4.45 27.32
N SER A 464 -1.50 4.74 26.67
CA SER A 464 -1.27 5.96 25.92
C SER A 464 -1.82 5.98 24.49
N ASP A 465 -2.51 4.94 24.03
CA ASP A 465 -3.18 4.95 22.72
C ASP A 465 -4.22 6.09 22.57
N GLN A 466 -4.20 6.76 21.42
CA GLN A 466 -5.21 7.74 21.01
C GLN A 466 -6.05 7.28 19.79
N PHE A 467 -5.65 6.19 19.15
CA PHE A 467 -6.40 5.50 18.10
C PHE A 467 -5.95 4.03 18.11
N TYR A 468 -6.67 3.16 17.39
CA TYR A 468 -6.29 1.75 17.29
C TYR A 468 -6.55 1.20 15.89
N ILE A 469 -5.53 0.56 15.33
CA ILE A 469 -5.61 -0.19 14.08
C ILE A 469 -5.64 -1.67 14.42
N THR A 470 -6.71 -2.37 14.02
CA THR A 470 -6.90 -3.75 14.50
C THR A 470 -7.78 -4.61 13.62
N HIS A 471 -7.76 -5.90 13.93
CA HIS A 471 -8.74 -6.89 13.48
C HIS A 471 -9.86 -7.13 14.52
N GLN A 472 -9.64 -6.78 15.79
CA GLN A 472 -10.50 -7.15 16.91
C GLN A 472 -10.57 -6.08 17.99
N THR A 473 -11.79 -5.78 18.45
CA THR A 473 -12.05 -4.95 19.62
C THR A 473 -12.46 -5.80 20.83
N THR A 474 -12.67 -5.16 21.97
CA THR A 474 -13.31 -5.77 23.16
C THR A 474 -14.73 -6.27 22.91
N LYS A 475 -15.40 -5.87 21.82
CA LYS A 475 -16.74 -6.33 21.43
C LYS A 475 -16.74 -7.43 20.35
N GLY A 476 -15.61 -7.72 19.71
CA GLY A 476 -15.47 -8.82 18.75
C GLY A 476 -14.56 -8.54 17.55
N HIS A 477 -14.49 -9.51 16.63
CA HIS A 477 -13.70 -9.40 15.40
C HIS A 477 -14.37 -8.44 14.40
N MET A 478 -13.68 -7.36 14.04
CA MET A 478 -14.20 -6.25 13.24
C MET A 478 -13.56 -6.12 11.84
N ALA A 479 -12.45 -6.82 11.58
CA ALA A 479 -11.83 -6.85 10.26
C ALA A 479 -12.73 -7.51 9.21
N ILE A 480 -12.55 -7.08 7.96
CA ILE A 480 -13.30 -7.57 6.80
C ILE A 480 -12.29 -7.95 5.73
N TYR A 481 -12.09 -9.26 5.55
CA TYR A 481 -11.18 -9.83 4.55
C TYR A 481 -11.89 -10.34 3.30
N GLU A 482 -13.21 -10.51 3.37
CA GLU A 482 -14.04 -11.25 2.41
C GLU A 482 -15.37 -10.52 2.18
N GLY A 483 -15.81 -10.50 0.93
CA GLY A 483 -17.18 -10.11 0.58
C GLY A 483 -18.21 -11.18 0.94
N ARG A 484 -19.48 -10.96 0.61
CA ARG A 484 -20.57 -11.94 0.79
C ARG A 484 -21.53 -11.89 -0.39
N PRO A 485 -22.30 -12.96 -0.68
CA PRO A 485 -23.32 -12.95 -1.73
C PRO A 485 -24.57 -12.12 -1.38
N TYR A 486 -24.43 -11.15 -0.46
CA TYR A 486 -25.44 -10.21 0.03
C TYR A 486 -24.73 -9.02 0.71
N THR A 487 -25.39 -7.87 0.76
CA THR A 487 -24.81 -6.61 1.27
C THR A 487 -25.51 -6.07 2.51
N ASN A 488 -26.60 -6.69 2.97
CA ASN A 488 -27.34 -6.29 4.18
C ASN A 488 -26.62 -6.67 5.49
N TRP A 489 -25.40 -6.16 5.67
CA TRP A 489 -24.57 -6.36 6.86
C TRP A 489 -23.48 -5.28 6.99
N ASP A 490 -22.96 -5.14 8.21
CA ASP A 490 -21.86 -4.25 8.61
C ASP A 490 -21.21 -4.78 9.91
N LYS A 491 -20.27 -4.01 10.48
CA LYS A 491 -19.52 -4.34 11.69
C LYS A 491 -19.70 -3.35 12.84
N ASN A 492 -20.84 -2.65 12.91
CA ASN A 492 -21.06 -1.61 13.91
C ASN A 492 -21.22 -2.17 15.34
N LYS A 493 -21.68 -3.42 15.50
CA LYS A 493 -21.86 -4.08 16.81
C LYS A 493 -20.53 -4.31 17.53
N GLU A 494 -19.46 -4.50 16.75
CA GLU A 494 -18.09 -4.69 17.21
C GLU A 494 -17.33 -3.37 17.45
N LEU A 495 -17.98 -2.20 17.39
CA LEU A 495 -17.39 -0.86 17.51
C LEU A 495 -18.07 -0.02 18.62
N GLY A 496 -17.78 1.28 18.75
CA GLY A 496 -18.24 2.07 19.91
C GLY A 496 -17.48 1.70 21.19
N VAL A 497 -16.15 1.71 21.13
CA VAL A 497 -15.25 1.35 22.25
C VAL A 497 -14.52 2.56 22.86
N GLY A 498 -14.94 3.78 22.51
CA GLY A 498 -14.44 5.03 23.07
C GLY A 498 -13.07 5.48 22.55
N LEU A 499 -12.64 4.95 21.40
CA LEU A 499 -11.45 5.38 20.66
C LEU A 499 -11.66 5.16 19.15
N PRO A 500 -11.01 5.96 18.28
CA PRO A 500 -11.07 5.76 16.84
C PRO A 500 -10.50 4.42 16.40
N ILE A 501 -11.28 3.62 15.68
CA ILE A 501 -10.86 2.30 15.18
C ILE A 501 -10.71 2.29 13.67
N ILE A 502 -9.54 1.84 13.20
CA ILE A 502 -9.22 1.63 11.78
C ILE A 502 -9.10 0.11 11.54
N SER A 503 -9.70 -0.38 10.45
CA SER A 503 -9.56 -1.79 10.05
C SER A 503 -8.13 -2.07 9.60
N HIS A 504 -7.39 -2.92 10.32
CA HIS A 504 -6.07 -3.40 9.89
C HIS A 504 -6.22 -4.26 8.63
N GLU A 505 -5.38 -4.00 7.64
CA GLU A 505 -5.08 -4.84 6.46
C GLU A 505 -6.28 -5.61 5.90
N SER A 506 -7.24 -4.88 5.35
CA SER A 506 -8.51 -5.42 4.86
C SER A 506 -8.45 -5.79 3.38
N GLY A 507 -9.24 -6.78 2.97
CA GLY A 507 -9.24 -7.31 1.59
C GLY A 507 -7.87 -7.86 1.19
N GLN A 508 -7.55 -9.09 1.60
CA GLN A 508 -6.25 -9.72 1.38
C GLN A 508 -6.38 -10.94 0.45
N ARG A 509 -6.70 -10.73 -0.83
CA ARG A 509 -6.98 -11.84 -1.76
C ARG A 509 -5.99 -11.89 -2.91
N CYS A 510 -5.21 -12.98 -2.97
CA CYS A 510 -4.19 -13.12 -3.99
C CYS A 510 -4.77 -13.38 -5.37
N ILE A 511 -4.09 -12.85 -6.37
CA ILE A 511 -4.34 -13.02 -7.80
C ILE A 511 -3.29 -14.00 -8.32
N TYR A 512 -3.60 -14.80 -9.34
CA TYR A 512 -2.60 -15.69 -9.93
C TYR A 512 -1.47 -14.85 -10.60
N PRO A 513 -0.17 -15.16 -10.41
CA PRO A 513 0.94 -14.35 -10.91
C PRO A 513 0.91 -14.07 -12.41
N ASN A 514 1.13 -12.80 -12.77
CA ASN A 514 1.26 -12.36 -14.15
C ASN A 514 2.73 -12.45 -14.61
N PHE A 515 3.10 -13.52 -15.31
CA PHE A 515 4.49 -13.73 -15.74
C PHE A 515 5.02 -12.67 -16.72
N GLU A 516 4.15 -11.88 -17.36
CA GLU A 516 4.58 -10.74 -18.19
C GLU A 516 5.24 -9.61 -17.38
N GLU A 517 5.00 -9.52 -16.07
CA GLU A 517 5.62 -8.53 -15.18
C GLU A 517 7.13 -8.76 -15.00
N MET A 518 7.62 -9.98 -15.26
CA MET A 518 9.04 -10.34 -15.10
C MET A 518 10.00 -9.40 -15.87
N LYS A 519 9.57 -8.87 -17.02
CA LYS A 519 10.36 -7.93 -17.84
C LYS A 519 10.48 -6.52 -17.25
N ASN A 520 9.64 -6.17 -16.28
CA ASN A 520 9.66 -4.86 -15.61
C ASN A 520 10.73 -4.79 -14.49
N PHE A 521 11.23 -5.94 -14.02
CA PHE A 521 12.29 -6.06 -13.03
C PHE A 521 13.67 -5.81 -13.65
N THR A 522 13.90 -4.57 -14.10
CA THR A 522 15.16 -4.12 -14.72
C THR A 522 16.14 -3.51 -13.72
N GLY A 523 15.81 -3.52 -12.43
CA GLY A 523 16.57 -2.92 -11.34
C GLY A 523 17.57 -3.88 -10.67
N PRO A 524 17.91 -3.67 -9.38
CA PRO A 524 18.84 -4.53 -8.65
C PRO A 524 18.22 -5.85 -8.18
N VAL A 525 16.93 -6.09 -8.44
CA VAL A 525 16.20 -7.31 -8.07
C VAL A 525 15.49 -7.94 -9.27
N GLN A 526 15.31 -9.27 -9.25
CA GLN A 526 14.64 -10.07 -10.27
C GLN A 526 13.55 -10.96 -9.68
N ALA A 527 12.44 -11.13 -10.40
CA ALA A 527 11.34 -12.05 -10.06
C ALA A 527 11.69 -13.52 -10.39
N ARG A 528 12.75 -14.05 -9.75
CA ARG A 528 13.22 -15.44 -9.95
C ARG A 528 12.25 -16.49 -9.40
N ASN A 529 11.40 -16.10 -8.44
CA ASN A 529 10.23 -16.87 -7.99
C ASN A 529 9.25 -17.15 -9.14
N PHE A 530 8.94 -16.15 -9.97
CA PHE A 530 8.00 -16.30 -11.09
C PHE A 530 8.51 -17.28 -12.14
N GLU A 531 9.83 -17.38 -12.35
CA GLU A 531 10.40 -18.44 -13.18
C GLU A 531 10.05 -19.84 -12.64
N ILE A 532 10.12 -20.04 -11.31
CA ILE A 532 9.84 -21.35 -10.68
C ILE A 532 8.36 -21.69 -10.87
N PHE A 533 7.47 -20.74 -10.57
CA PHE A 533 6.03 -20.91 -10.75
C PHE A 533 5.67 -21.22 -12.21
N ARG A 534 6.32 -20.55 -13.18
CA ARG A 534 6.14 -20.77 -14.61
C ARG A 534 6.63 -22.15 -15.06
N GLU A 535 7.80 -22.59 -14.59
CA GLU A 535 8.35 -23.93 -14.86
C GLU A 535 7.48 -25.05 -14.26
N LEU A 536 6.92 -24.84 -13.06
CA LEU A 536 5.96 -25.78 -12.45
C LEU A 536 4.66 -25.86 -13.25
N LEU A 537 4.15 -24.73 -13.72
CA LEU A 537 2.92 -24.68 -14.53
C LEU A 537 3.09 -25.37 -15.89
N ASP A 538 4.26 -25.21 -16.53
CA ASP A 538 4.63 -25.89 -17.78
C ASP A 538 4.76 -27.41 -17.58
N LYS A 539 5.44 -27.82 -16.51
CA LYS A 539 5.54 -29.24 -16.10
C LYS A 539 4.18 -29.90 -15.87
N ASN A 540 3.19 -29.15 -15.37
CA ASN A 540 1.81 -29.61 -15.20
C ASN A 540 0.91 -29.35 -16.44
N HIS A 541 1.52 -29.01 -17.59
CA HIS A 541 0.89 -28.82 -18.89
C HIS A 541 -0.22 -27.75 -18.91
N MET A 542 0.00 -26.62 -18.23
CA MET A 542 -0.96 -25.51 -18.14
C MET A 542 -0.34 -24.13 -18.44
N LEU A 543 0.88 -24.05 -18.97
CA LEU A 543 1.53 -22.76 -19.27
C LEU A 543 0.73 -21.92 -20.29
N ASP A 544 0.03 -22.58 -21.21
CA ASP A 544 -0.95 -22.00 -22.13
C ASP A 544 -2.08 -21.23 -21.42
N GLN A 545 -2.42 -21.61 -20.19
CA GLN A 545 -3.52 -21.03 -19.41
C GLN A 545 -3.07 -19.93 -18.42
N ALA A 546 -1.77 -19.63 -18.32
CA ALA A 546 -1.21 -18.76 -17.28
C ALA A 546 -1.87 -17.36 -17.24
N HIS A 547 -2.06 -16.74 -18.41
CA HIS A 547 -2.69 -15.44 -18.53
C HIS A 547 -4.19 -15.49 -18.18
N ASP A 548 -4.88 -16.58 -18.50
CA ASP A 548 -6.29 -16.74 -18.16
C ASP A 548 -6.51 -17.00 -16.68
N PHE A 549 -5.60 -17.70 -16.01
CA PHE A 549 -5.60 -17.83 -14.55
C PHE A 549 -5.42 -16.45 -13.89
N PHE A 550 -4.48 -15.63 -14.37
CA PHE A 550 -4.32 -14.24 -13.91
C PHE A 550 -5.60 -13.41 -14.13
N ARG A 551 -6.18 -13.43 -15.33
CA ARG A 551 -7.42 -12.70 -15.63
C ARG A 551 -8.59 -13.15 -14.75
N ALA A 552 -8.81 -14.46 -14.63
CA ALA A 552 -9.98 -15.00 -13.94
C ALA A 552 -9.91 -14.77 -12.42
N SER A 553 -8.77 -15.06 -11.80
CA SER A 553 -8.54 -14.75 -10.37
C SER A 553 -8.56 -13.25 -10.10
N GLY A 554 -8.01 -12.42 -10.99
CA GLY A 554 -7.98 -10.96 -10.86
C GLY A 554 -9.37 -10.32 -10.96
N ALA A 555 -10.22 -10.81 -11.87
CA ALA A 555 -11.61 -10.38 -11.99
C ALA A 555 -12.42 -10.70 -10.72
N LEU A 556 -12.22 -11.88 -10.14
CA LEU A 556 -12.81 -12.24 -8.84
C LEU A 556 -12.30 -11.33 -7.71
N THR A 557 -10.99 -11.12 -7.58
CA THR A 557 -10.42 -10.21 -6.55
C THR A 557 -10.99 -8.78 -6.67
N ALA A 558 -11.24 -8.26 -7.88
CA ALA A 558 -11.88 -6.95 -8.06
C ALA A 558 -13.33 -6.90 -7.54
N ILE A 559 -14.09 -7.99 -7.69
CA ILE A 559 -15.44 -8.15 -7.12
C ILE A 559 -15.36 -8.26 -5.58
N GLU A 560 -14.43 -9.05 -5.06
CA GLU A 560 -14.22 -9.19 -3.61
C GLU A 560 -13.84 -7.85 -2.97
N TYR A 561 -12.92 -7.08 -3.57
CA TYR A 561 -12.54 -5.75 -3.07
C TYR A 561 -13.73 -4.78 -3.00
N LYS A 562 -14.61 -4.78 -4.01
CA LYS A 562 -15.82 -3.95 -3.99
C LYS A 562 -16.69 -4.28 -2.78
N ASP A 563 -17.06 -5.54 -2.58
CA ASP A 563 -17.94 -5.94 -1.48
C ASP A 563 -17.27 -5.77 -0.10
N VAL A 564 -15.95 -5.97 0.02
CA VAL A 564 -15.16 -5.66 1.22
C VAL A 564 -15.20 -4.16 1.54
N ILE A 565 -14.84 -3.31 0.57
CA ILE A 565 -14.75 -1.86 0.79
C ILE A 565 -16.14 -1.29 1.08
N GLU A 566 -17.18 -1.66 0.35
CA GLU A 566 -18.54 -1.20 0.66
C GLU A 566 -19.00 -1.65 2.05
N ALA A 567 -18.58 -2.80 2.56
CA ALA A 567 -18.85 -3.23 3.93
C ALA A 567 -18.07 -2.41 4.98
N GLN A 568 -16.84 -1.98 4.65
CA GLN A 568 -16.12 -0.98 5.47
C GLN A 568 -16.91 0.34 5.51
N LEU A 569 -17.32 0.86 4.35
CA LEU A 569 -18.06 2.14 4.23
C LEU A 569 -19.46 2.10 4.87
N ARG A 570 -20.15 0.94 4.90
CA ARG A 570 -21.41 0.74 5.65
C ARG A 570 -21.22 0.70 7.16
N THR A 571 -20.00 0.45 7.64
CA THR A 571 -19.68 0.37 9.07
C THR A 571 -19.39 1.77 9.61
N TYR A 572 -20.45 2.56 9.79
CA TYR A 572 -20.38 4.00 10.11
C TYR A 572 -19.69 4.35 11.44
N LEU A 573 -19.51 3.42 12.38
CA LEU A 573 -18.72 3.63 13.61
C LEU A 573 -17.20 3.40 13.42
N LYS A 574 -16.74 3.26 12.17
CA LYS A 574 -15.35 2.94 11.86
C LYS A 574 -14.61 4.18 11.37
N GLY A 575 -13.53 4.56 12.06
CA GLY A 575 -12.64 5.66 11.69
C GLY A 575 -11.89 5.46 10.36
N GLY A 576 -11.83 4.23 9.84
CA GLY A 576 -11.34 3.96 8.50
C GLY A 576 -10.95 2.51 8.23
N PHE A 577 -10.26 2.29 7.11
CA PHE A 577 -9.62 1.02 6.77
C PHE A 577 -8.26 1.26 6.11
N GLN A 578 -7.39 0.26 6.22
CA GLN A 578 -6.17 0.13 5.44
C GLN A 578 -6.30 -1.14 4.59
N LEU A 579 -6.12 -1.07 3.28
CA LEU A 579 -5.96 -2.27 2.46
C LEU A 579 -4.54 -2.82 2.58
N LEU A 580 -4.42 -4.14 2.45
CA LEU A 580 -3.16 -4.81 2.19
C LEU A 580 -3.29 -5.57 0.86
N SER A 581 -3.03 -4.93 -0.28
CA SER A 581 -2.73 -3.50 -0.49
C SER A 581 -3.30 -3.06 -1.85
N LEU A 582 -3.25 -1.78 -2.20
CA LEU A 582 -3.60 -1.31 -3.55
C LEU A 582 -2.59 -1.83 -4.59
N ASN A 583 -1.30 -1.93 -4.21
CA ASN A 583 -0.23 -2.53 -4.99
C ASN A 583 0.20 -3.90 -4.45
N ASP A 584 0.85 -4.70 -5.28
CA ASP A 584 1.43 -5.97 -4.84
C ASP A 584 2.56 -5.80 -3.83
N PHE A 585 2.64 -6.77 -2.91
CA PHE A 585 3.67 -6.85 -1.88
C PHE A 585 4.70 -7.92 -2.26
N THR A 586 5.95 -7.53 -2.43
CA THR A 586 7.00 -8.39 -3.01
C THR A 586 7.69 -9.31 -2.00
N GLY A 587 7.52 -9.04 -0.70
CA GLY A 587 8.08 -9.83 0.38
C GLY A 587 7.25 -11.04 0.75
N GLN A 588 7.79 -11.82 1.70
CA GLN A 588 7.12 -12.97 2.34
C GLN A 588 6.37 -13.88 1.34
N GLY A 589 7.07 -14.42 0.34
CA GLY A 589 6.48 -15.29 -0.68
C GLY A 589 6.03 -14.61 -1.96
N TYR A 590 6.12 -13.27 -2.03
CA TYR A 590 5.46 -12.42 -3.03
C TYR A 590 3.94 -12.62 -2.97
N ALA A 591 3.24 -11.61 -2.46
CA ALA A 591 1.80 -11.58 -2.32
C ALA A 591 1.17 -10.71 -3.43
N PRO A 592 0.63 -11.33 -4.49
CA PRO A 592 -0.03 -10.63 -5.60
C PRO A 592 -1.46 -10.21 -5.21
N VAL A 593 -1.61 -9.48 -4.11
CA VAL A 593 -2.91 -9.05 -3.54
C VAL A 593 -3.45 -7.76 -4.19
N GLY A 594 -2.58 -6.93 -4.76
CA GLY A 594 -2.95 -5.62 -5.27
C GLY A 594 -3.65 -5.65 -6.62
N ILE A 595 -4.47 -4.63 -6.87
CA ILE A 595 -5.00 -4.35 -8.22
C ILE A 595 -3.98 -3.63 -9.11
N LEU A 596 -2.92 -3.07 -8.50
CA LEU A 596 -1.73 -2.55 -9.15
C LEU A 596 -0.56 -3.53 -9.00
N ASP A 597 0.38 -3.50 -9.94
CA ASP A 597 1.66 -4.23 -9.85
C ASP A 597 2.60 -3.59 -8.78
N PRO A 598 3.75 -4.21 -8.44
CA PRO A 598 4.72 -3.63 -7.49
C PRO A 598 5.32 -2.28 -7.91
N PHE A 599 5.09 -1.84 -9.15
CA PHE A 599 5.57 -0.57 -9.70
C PHE A 599 4.44 0.48 -9.72
N TRP A 600 3.29 0.19 -9.12
CA TRP A 600 2.06 1.00 -9.14
C TRP A 600 1.43 1.18 -10.54
N ASN A 601 1.72 0.31 -11.50
CA ASN A 601 1.01 0.30 -12.78
C ASN A 601 -0.29 -0.50 -12.67
N THR A 602 -1.25 -0.20 -13.55
CA THR A 602 -2.49 -0.99 -13.64
C THR A 602 -2.21 -2.40 -14.15
N LYS A 603 -2.83 -3.39 -13.48
CA LYS A 603 -2.92 -4.78 -13.99
C LYS A 603 -3.96 -4.96 -15.09
N GLY A 604 -4.67 -3.90 -15.49
CA GLY A 604 -5.77 -3.95 -16.48
C GLY A 604 -7.07 -4.56 -15.95
N LEU A 605 -7.14 -4.93 -14.66
CA LEU A 605 -8.29 -5.60 -14.04
C LEU A 605 -9.45 -4.64 -13.73
N ILE A 606 -9.15 -3.41 -13.33
CA ILE A 606 -10.15 -2.37 -13.03
C ILE A 606 -9.58 -0.96 -13.19
N THR A 607 -10.34 -0.07 -13.80
CA THR A 607 -9.97 1.35 -13.96
C THR A 607 -10.21 2.15 -12.68
N PRO A 608 -9.45 3.24 -12.44
CA PRO A 608 -9.67 4.11 -11.28
C PRO A 608 -11.10 4.65 -11.19
N GLU A 609 -11.72 5.01 -12.33
CA GLU A 609 -13.09 5.54 -12.38
C GLU A 609 -14.12 4.50 -11.91
N LYS A 610 -13.93 3.22 -12.27
CA LYS A 610 -14.84 2.14 -11.88
C LYS A 610 -14.62 1.75 -10.41
N TRP A 611 -13.38 1.76 -9.94
CA TRP A 611 -13.06 1.56 -8.52
C TRP A 611 -13.68 2.66 -7.64
N ARG A 612 -13.64 3.93 -8.11
CA ARG A 612 -14.25 5.06 -7.41
C ARG A 612 -15.78 5.02 -7.30
N GLU A 613 -16.47 4.12 -8.00
CA GLU A 613 -17.91 3.87 -7.75
C GLU A 613 -18.16 3.23 -6.37
N PHE A 614 -17.16 2.57 -5.78
CA PHE A 614 -17.24 1.95 -4.45
C PHE A 614 -16.18 2.43 -3.44
N CYS A 615 -15.11 3.11 -3.89
CA CYS A 615 -14.08 3.69 -3.01
C CYS A 615 -13.84 5.17 -3.35
N ALA A 616 -14.53 6.09 -2.67
CA ALA A 616 -14.41 7.53 -2.87
C ALA A 616 -14.88 8.31 -1.62
N PRO A 617 -14.66 9.63 -1.53
CA PRO A 617 -15.23 10.46 -0.46
C PRO A 617 -16.76 10.42 -0.36
N THR A 618 -17.45 10.12 -1.46
CA THR A 618 -18.91 9.96 -1.51
C THR A 618 -19.25 8.73 -2.35
N VAL A 619 -19.98 7.76 -1.79
CA VAL A 619 -20.27 6.46 -2.41
C VAL A 619 -21.75 6.10 -2.19
N ALA A 620 -22.44 5.73 -3.27
CA ALA A 620 -23.79 5.17 -3.17
C ALA A 620 -23.72 3.70 -2.74
N LEU A 621 -24.50 3.33 -1.74
CA LEU A 621 -24.50 2.01 -1.11
C LEU A 621 -25.89 1.38 -1.21
N LEU A 622 -25.97 0.05 -1.28
CA LEU A 622 -27.22 -0.69 -1.36
C LEU A 622 -27.15 -1.93 -0.48
N ARG A 623 -28.17 -2.13 0.37
CA ARG A 623 -28.36 -3.36 1.16
C ARG A 623 -29.46 -4.23 0.55
N PHE A 624 -29.15 -5.49 0.34
CA PHE A 624 -30.07 -6.55 -0.10
C PHE A 624 -29.58 -7.91 0.43
N ASP A 625 -30.46 -8.91 0.46
CA ASP A 625 -30.26 -10.16 1.21
C ASP A 625 -29.69 -11.34 0.39
N LYS A 626 -29.68 -11.28 -0.95
CA LYS A 626 -29.05 -12.29 -1.82
C LYS A 626 -28.83 -11.81 -3.26
N ARG A 627 -27.87 -12.43 -3.97
CA ARG A 627 -27.55 -12.15 -5.38
C ARG A 627 -28.13 -13.14 -6.38
N ALA A 628 -28.46 -14.37 -6.00
CA ALA A 628 -29.13 -15.34 -6.88
C ALA A 628 -30.56 -15.58 -6.38
N LEU A 629 -31.55 -15.36 -7.25
CA LEU A 629 -32.98 -15.40 -6.93
C LEU A 629 -33.74 -16.28 -7.93
N TYR A 630 -34.90 -16.77 -7.51
CA TYR A 630 -35.90 -17.28 -8.44
C TYR A 630 -36.76 -16.14 -9.01
N ASN A 631 -37.38 -16.38 -10.16
CA ASN A 631 -38.29 -15.43 -10.80
C ASN A 631 -39.65 -15.26 -10.08
N ASP A 632 -40.03 -16.18 -9.18
CA ASP A 632 -41.21 -16.01 -8.33
C ASP A 632 -40.97 -15.13 -7.09
N GLU A 633 -39.79 -14.53 -6.98
CA GLU A 633 -39.37 -13.70 -5.85
C GLU A 633 -39.46 -12.19 -6.15
N VAL A 634 -39.30 -11.40 -5.09
CA VAL A 634 -39.20 -9.94 -5.15
C VAL A 634 -37.78 -9.55 -4.76
N PHE A 635 -37.08 -8.81 -5.62
CA PHE A 635 -35.85 -8.14 -5.22
C PHE A 635 -36.19 -6.92 -4.35
N GLU A 636 -35.58 -6.81 -3.18
CA GLU A 636 -35.68 -5.64 -2.30
C GLU A 636 -34.30 -4.99 -2.10
N GLY A 637 -34.23 -3.68 -2.29
CA GLY A 637 -33.02 -2.88 -2.08
C GLY A 637 -33.26 -1.71 -1.13
N LYS A 638 -32.44 -1.58 -0.10
CA LYS A 638 -32.42 -0.45 0.83
C LYS A 638 -31.22 0.44 0.47
N ALA A 639 -31.48 1.62 -0.05
CA ALA A 639 -30.47 2.54 -0.54
C ALA A 639 -29.87 3.37 0.60
N GLU A 640 -28.55 3.55 0.55
CA GLU A 640 -27.74 4.31 1.51
C GLU A 640 -26.72 5.17 0.75
N ILE A 641 -26.10 6.12 1.44
CA ILE A 641 -24.95 6.87 0.93
C ILE A 641 -23.93 7.12 2.03
N TYR A 642 -22.69 6.74 1.77
CA TYR A 642 -21.52 7.21 2.50
C TYR A 642 -21.16 8.59 1.96
N ASN A 643 -21.03 9.59 2.83
CA ASN A 643 -20.57 10.93 2.43
C ASN A 643 -19.60 11.52 3.47
N TYR A 644 -18.30 11.41 3.20
CA TYR A 644 -17.21 12.17 3.83
C TYR A 644 -16.59 13.14 2.80
N GLY A 645 -17.36 13.56 1.79
CA GLY A 645 -16.98 14.63 0.89
C GLY A 645 -17.04 16.02 1.57
N PRO A 646 -16.48 17.06 0.95
CA PRO A 646 -16.34 18.39 1.56
C PRO A 646 -17.66 19.14 1.78
N ALA A 647 -18.80 18.60 1.31
CA ALA A 647 -20.09 19.26 1.37
C ALA A 647 -21.25 18.28 1.61
N LEU A 648 -22.30 18.80 2.25
CA LEU A 648 -23.62 18.17 2.31
C LEU A 648 -24.29 18.22 0.91
N LEU A 649 -25.04 17.19 0.55
CA LEU A 649 -25.70 17.10 -0.76
C LEU A 649 -27.11 17.69 -0.68
N LYS A 650 -27.27 18.96 -1.07
CA LYS A 650 -28.57 19.65 -1.11
C LYS A 650 -29.47 19.06 -2.19
N ASN A 651 -30.74 18.78 -1.85
CA ASN A 651 -31.75 18.31 -2.80
C ASN A 651 -31.28 17.11 -3.66
N ALA A 652 -30.62 16.14 -3.03
CA ALA A 652 -30.05 14.99 -3.72
C ALA A 652 -31.16 14.18 -4.41
N LYS A 653 -31.11 14.15 -5.76
CA LYS A 653 -31.98 13.30 -6.57
C LYS A 653 -31.50 11.86 -6.46
N ILE A 654 -32.36 10.97 -6.01
CA ILE A 654 -32.03 9.55 -5.81
C ILE A 654 -32.85 8.74 -6.82
N ASN A 655 -32.16 8.13 -7.79
CA ASN A 655 -32.77 7.37 -8.87
C ASN A 655 -32.22 5.95 -8.85
N TRP A 656 -33.07 4.98 -9.14
CA TRP A 656 -32.66 3.58 -9.30
C TRP A 656 -33.22 3.01 -10.60
N ARG A 657 -32.51 2.02 -11.16
CA ARG A 657 -33.00 1.21 -12.28
C ARG A 657 -32.42 -0.18 -12.23
N ILE A 658 -33.13 -1.13 -12.83
CA ILE A 658 -32.67 -2.50 -13.05
C ILE A 658 -32.59 -2.70 -14.56
N THR A 659 -31.44 -3.12 -15.06
CA THR A 659 -31.19 -3.39 -16.48
C THR A 659 -30.89 -4.85 -16.71
N ASP A 660 -31.17 -5.36 -17.91
CA ASP A 660 -30.63 -6.63 -18.38
C ASP A 660 -29.15 -6.52 -18.79
N SER A 661 -28.57 -7.65 -19.21
CA SER A 661 -27.22 -7.77 -19.76
C SER A 661 -26.96 -6.94 -21.03
N ASN A 662 -28.01 -6.57 -21.77
CA ASN A 662 -27.93 -5.69 -22.94
C ASN A 662 -28.07 -4.20 -22.57
N GLY A 663 -28.21 -3.87 -21.28
CA GLY A 663 -28.41 -2.51 -20.76
C GLY A 663 -29.84 -1.98 -20.91
N LYS A 664 -30.80 -2.78 -21.40
CA LYS A 664 -32.21 -2.39 -21.49
C LYS A 664 -32.78 -2.26 -20.08
N THR A 665 -33.42 -1.13 -19.79
CA THR A 665 -34.07 -0.91 -18.49
C THR A 665 -35.37 -1.72 -18.41
N LEU A 666 -35.47 -2.59 -17.41
CA LEU A 666 -36.66 -3.39 -17.11
C LEU A 666 -37.57 -2.68 -16.11
N LYS A 667 -36.97 -2.01 -15.11
CA LYS A 667 -37.66 -1.21 -14.10
C LYS A 667 -36.82 0.00 -13.72
N SER A 668 -37.47 1.12 -13.42
CA SER A 668 -36.80 2.28 -12.82
C SER A 668 -37.74 3.02 -11.87
N GLY A 669 -37.16 3.81 -10.98
CA GLY A 669 -37.89 4.62 -10.01
C GLY A 669 -37.05 5.70 -9.38
N LYS A 670 -37.69 6.49 -8.51
CA LYS A 670 -37.07 7.59 -7.76
C LYS A 670 -37.42 7.43 -6.30
N LEU A 671 -36.45 7.64 -5.42
CA LEU A 671 -36.70 7.79 -3.98
C LEU A 671 -36.91 9.27 -3.65
N LYS A 672 -37.38 9.54 -2.42
CA LYS A 672 -37.67 10.90 -1.96
C LYS A 672 -36.40 11.75 -2.03
N THR A 673 -36.44 12.85 -2.78
CA THR A 673 -35.36 13.84 -2.79
C THR A 673 -35.16 14.40 -1.38
N GLN A 674 -33.93 14.39 -0.89
CA GLN A 674 -33.60 14.86 0.46
C GLN A 674 -32.23 15.53 0.50
N THR A 675 -31.97 16.29 1.56
CA THR A 675 -30.63 16.80 1.86
C THR A 675 -29.87 15.75 2.65
N VAL A 676 -28.72 15.32 2.14
CA VAL A 676 -27.82 14.36 2.81
C VAL A 676 -26.74 15.13 3.55
N GLY A 677 -26.45 14.75 4.79
CA GLY A 677 -25.38 15.36 5.59
C GLY A 677 -23.97 15.06 5.06
N LYS A 678 -22.97 15.46 5.85
CA LYS A 678 -21.56 15.07 5.67
C LYS A 678 -21.08 14.26 6.87
N ASN A 679 -19.93 13.63 6.71
CA ASN A 679 -19.21 12.80 7.67
C ASN A 679 -20.03 11.63 8.25
N GLY A 680 -20.69 10.85 7.38
CA GLY A 680 -21.44 9.69 7.84
C GLY A 680 -22.08 8.86 6.73
N VAL A 681 -22.89 7.90 7.15
CA VAL A 681 -23.70 7.03 6.28
C VAL A 681 -25.17 7.32 6.51
N PHE A 682 -25.91 7.62 5.43
CA PHE A 682 -27.30 8.10 5.51
C PHE A 682 -28.26 7.19 4.73
N PRO A 683 -29.42 6.79 5.31
CA PRO A 683 -30.44 6.05 4.59
C PRO A 683 -31.16 6.95 3.57
N LEU A 684 -31.49 6.38 2.41
CA LEU A 684 -32.14 7.06 1.28
C LEU A 684 -33.56 6.54 0.99
N GLY A 685 -33.97 5.46 1.64
CA GLY A 685 -35.23 4.76 1.41
C GLY A 685 -35.05 3.41 0.72
N SER A 686 -36.15 2.75 0.40
CA SER A 686 -36.16 1.40 -0.15
C SER A 686 -36.95 1.32 -1.45
N PHE A 687 -36.64 0.34 -2.29
CA PHE A 687 -37.41 -0.02 -3.48
C PHE A 687 -37.48 -1.53 -3.66
N SER A 688 -38.46 -1.99 -4.44
CA SER A 688 -38.62 -3.39 -4.78
C SER A 688 -39.02 -3.60 -6.24
N TYR A 689 -38.77 -4.83 -6.73
CA TYR A 689 -39.14 -5.26 -8.08
C TYR A 689 -39.50 -6.75 -8.05
N ALA A 690 -40.74 -7.08 -8.41
CA ALA A 690 -41.14 -8.46 -8.66
C ALA A 690 -40.43 -8.99 -9.91
N LEU A 691 -39.94 -10.23 -9.83
CA LEU A 691 -39.14 -10.87 -10.88
C LEU A 691 -39.97 -11.77 -11.82
N ASP A 692 -41.29 -11.76 -11.64
CA ASP A 692 -42.30 -12.58 -12.33
C ASP A 692 -42.26 -12.47 -13.86
N ASN A 693 -41.82 -11.33 -14.38
CA ASN A 693 -41.66 -11.06 -15.81
C ASN A 693 -40.35 -11.62 -16.40
N ILE A 694 -39.49 -12.25 -15.59
CA ILE A 694 -38.23 -12.88 -16.02
C ILE A 694 -38.47 -14.38 -16.23
N THR A 695 -38.78 -14.79 -17.47
CA THR A 695 -39.13 -16.18 -17.78
C THR A 695 -37.94 -17.07 -18.12
N GLU A 696 -36.81 -16.48 -18.51
CA GLU A 696 -35.56 -17.16 -18.88
C GLU A 696 -34.44 -16.78 -17.90
N PRO A 697 -33.35 -17.56 -17.80
CA PRO A 697 -32.20 -17.23 -16.97
C PRO A 697 -31.63 -15.86 -17.36
N GLN A 698 -31.41 -14.97 -16.38
CA GLN A 698 -31.00 -13.60 -16.68
C GLN A 698 -30.06 -13.01 -15.61
N LYS A 699 -28.94 -12.42 -16.05
CA LYS A 699 -28.17 -11.49 -15.22
C LYS A 699 -28.78 -10.11 -15.33
N LEU A 700 -29.09 -9.50 -14.19
CA LEU A 700 -29.60 -8.15 -14.06
C LEU A 700 -28.59 -7.28 -13.30
N THR A 701 -28.46 -6.01 -13.70
CA THR A 701 -27.67 -5.03 -12.96
C THR A 701 -28.60 -4.03 -12.28
N VAL A 702 -28.50 -3.93 -10.95
CA VAL A 702 -29.18 -2.94 -10.14
C VAL A 702 -28.30 -1.69 -10.07
N HIS A 703 -28.78 -0.55 -10.58
CA HIS A 703 -28.07 0.73 -10.58
C HIS A 703 -28.70 1.66 -9.54
N LEU A 704 -27.86 2.31 -8.72
CA LEU A 704 -28.27 3.42 -7.84
C LEU A 704 -27.48 4.67 -8.22
N SER A 705 -28.16 5.81 -8.35
CA SER A 705 -27.53 7.11 -8.52
C SER A 705 -28.08 8.11 -7.52
N VAL A 706 -27.18 8.86 -6.88
CA VAL A 706 -27.46 9.83 -5.84
C VAL A 706 -26.76 11.13 -6.18
N ALA A 707 -27.52 12.17 -6.55
CA ALA A 707 -26.99 13.40 -7.12
C ALA A 707 -26.08 13.15 -8.34
N HIS A 708 -24.75 13.16 -8.14
CA HIS A 708 -23.75 12.92 -9.19
C HIS A 708 -22.98 11.59 -9.02
N VAL A 709 -23.14 10.90 -7.88
CA VAL A 709 -22.51 9.59 -7.68
C VAL A 709 -23.39 8.48 -8.24
N LYS A 710 -22.76 7.38 -8.64
CA LYS A 710 -23.38 6.16 -9.17
C LYS A 710 -22.65 4.93 -8.63
N ASN A 711 -23.39 3.85 -8.43
CA ASN A 711 -22.85 2.53 -8.14
C ASN A 711 -23.82 1.45 -8.66
N SER A 712 -23.35 0.23 -8.85
CA SER A 712 -24.14 -0.88 -9.37
C SER A 712 -23.78 -2.23 -8.75
N TRP A 713 -24.76 -3.15 -8.71
CA TRP A 713 -24.62 -4.51 -8.20
C TRP A 713 -25.32 -5.48 -9.15
N ASP A 714 -24.64 -6.56 -9.53
CA ASP A 714 -25.23 -7.62 -10.33
C ASP A 714 -25.96 -8.64 -9.45
N ILE A 715 -27.10 -9.11 -9.96
CA ILE A 715 -27.93 -10.19 -9.45
C ILE A 715 -28.30 -11.13 -10.61
N TRP A 716 -28.64 -12.38 -10.28
CA TRP A 716 -29.03 -13.40 -11.24
C TRP A 716 -30.41 -13.93 -10.88
N VAL A 717 -31.27 -14.03 -11.88
CA VAL A 717 -32.66 -14.45 -11.75
C VAL A 717 -32.86 -15.69 -12.61
N TYR A 718 -33.46 -16.72 -12.02
CA TYR A 718 -33.60 -18.03 -12.62
C TYR A 718 -35.05 -18.52 -12.54
N PRO A 719 -35.61 -19.12 -13.61
CA PRO A 719 -36.87 -19.83 -13.50
C PRO A 719 -36.72 -21.06 -12.60
N ARG A 720 -37.81 -21.48 -11.92
CA ARG A 720 -37.84 -22.76 -11.21
C ARG A 720 -37.90 -23.91 -12.20
N HIS A 721 -37.03 -24.90 -11.99
CA HIS A 721 -37.06 -26.17 -12.72
C HIS A 721 -37.58 -27.31 -11.87
N SER A 722 -38.25 -28.26 -12.50
CA SER A 722 -38.71 -29.50 -11.89
C SER A 722 -38.36 -30.68 -12.79
N ASN A 723 -38.20 -31.87 -12.23
CA ASN A 723 -37.88 -33.09 -12.98
C ASN A 723 -36.58 -33.00 -13.81
N LEU A 724 -35.54 -32.33 -13.29
CA LEU A 724 -34.20 -32.35 -13.87
C LEU A 724 -33.54 -33.73 -13.76
N MET A 725 -32.52 -33.98 -14.58
CA MET A 725 -31.59 -35.12 -14.48
C MET A 725 -32.30 -36.49 -14.47
N GLN A 726 -33.39 -36.64 -15.23
CA GLN A 726 -34.14 -37.90 -15.32
C GLN A 726 -33.47 -38.85 -16.30
N SER A 727 -33.15 -40.06 -15.83
CA SER A 727 -32.48 -41.08 -16.65
C SER A 727 -33.41 -41.64 -17.73
N THR A 728 -32.86 -41.84 -18.93
CA THR A 728 -33.54 -42.42 -20.09
C THR A 728 -32.83 -43.70 -20.53
N SER A 729 -33.20 -44.28 -21.68
CA SER A 729 -32.43 -45.38 -22.28
C SER A 729 -31.04 -44.94 -22.75
N GLU A 730 -30.85 -43.66 -23.07
CA GLU A 730 -29.62 -43.11 -23.70
C GLU A 730 -28.75 -42.32 -22.73
N VAL A 731 -29.34 -41.73 -21.69
CA VAL A 731 -28.63 -40.90 -20.70
C VAL A 731 -28.90 -41.43 -19.29
N LEU A 732 -27.85 -41.84 -18.59
CA LEU A 732 -27.90 -42.23 -17.18
C LEU A 732 -27.38 -41.09 -16.30
N TYR A 733 -28.23 -40.59 -15.41
CA TYR A 733 -27.83 -39.68 -14.33
C TYR A 733 -27.61 -40.50 -13.05
N THR A 734 -26.43 -40.38 -12.44
CA THR A 734 -26.05 -41.18 -11.26
C THR A 734 -25.16 -40.40 -10.29
N THR A 735 -25.15 -40.83 -9.03
CA THR A 735 -24.23 -40.32 -7.99
C THR A 735 -23.11 -41.30 -7.64
N VAL A 736 -23.07 -42.46 -8.31
CA VAL A 736 -22.11 -43.54 -8.12
C VAL A 736 -21.61 -44.08 -9.47
N PHE A 737 -20.35 -44.48 -9.52
CA PHE A 737 -19.74 -45.12 -10.69
C PHE A 737 -19.72 -46.64 -10.50
N ASP A 738 -20.90 -47.23 -10.60
CA ASP A 738 -21.14 -48.66 -10.42
C ASP A 738 -21.17 -49.42 -11.77
N GLU A 739 -21.43 -50.72 -11.73
CA GLU A 739 -21.50 -51.55 -12.94
C GLU A 739 -22.62 -51.10 -13.90
N LYS A 740 -23.69 -50.44 -13.42
CA LYS A 740 -24.72 -49.86 -14.28
C LYS A 740 -24.16 -48.69 -15.10
N ALA A 741 -23.36 -47.82 -14.48
CA ALA A 741 -22.67 -46.73 -15.16
C ALA A 741 -21.62 -47.24 -16.17
N LYS A 742 -20.81 -48.23 -15.77
CA LYS A 742 -19.81 -48.87 -16.65
C LYS A 742 -20.45 -49.54 -17.86
N GLN A 743 -21.59 -50.22 -17.69
CA GLN A 743 -22.30 -50.85 -18.81
C GLN A 743 -22.85 -49.82 -19.79
N HIS A 744 -23.45 -48.71 -19.32
CA HIS A 744 -23.91 -47.64 -20.22
C HIS A 744 -22.77 -47.10 -21.10
N LEU A 745 -21.59 -46.88 -20.53
CA LEU A 745 -20.41 -46.42 -21.27
C LEU A 745 -19.85 -47.49 -22.22
N ALA A 746 -19.94 -48.77 -21.86
CA ALA A 746 -19.60 -49.88 -22.75
C ALA A 746 -20.54 -50.01 -23.96
N ASP A 747 -21.84 -49.71 -23.75
CA ASP A 747 -22.89 -49.73 -24.77
C ASP A 747 -22.82 -48.53 -25.74
N GLY A 748 -21.95 -47.54 -25.49
CA GLY A 748 -21.84 -46.33 -26.31
C GLY A 748 -22.73 -45.17 -25.85
N LYS A 749 -23.36 -45.28 -24.68
CA LYS A 749 -24.35 -44.33 -24.17
C LYS A 749 -23.74 -43.21 -23.35
N LYS A 750 -24.58 -42.27 -22.91
CA LYS A 750 -24.19 -41.08 -22.15
C LYS A 750 -24.37 -41.32 -20.66
N VAL A 751 -23.39 -40.92 -19.84
CA VAL A 751 -23.47 -40.95 -18.37
C VAL A 751 -23.15 -39.57 -17.82
N VAL A 752 -23.95 -39.13 -16.86
CA VAL A 752 -23.68 -37.94 -16.05
C VAL A 752 -23.50 -38.38 -14.60
N LEU A 753 -22.26 -38.29 -14.14
CA LEU A 753 -21.82 -38.69 -12.82
C LEU A 753 -21.73 -37.44 -11.93
N CYS A 754 -22.68 -37.29 -11.02
CA CYS A 754 -22.71 -36.24 -10.01
C CYS A 754 -22.42 -36.83 -8.62
N PRO A 755 -21.15 -37.19 -8.32
CA PRO A 755 -20.81 -37.86 -7.08
C PRO A 755 -20.95 -36.88 -5.90
N LYS A 756 -21.54 -37.33 -4.80
CA LYS A 756 -21.67 -36.49 -3.59
C LYS A 756 -20.29 -35.97 -3.16
N PRO A 757 -20.11 -34.68 -2.84
CA PRO A 757 -18.81 -34.12 -2.45
C PRO A 757 -18.08 -34.89 -1.34
N SER A 758 -18.82 -35.49 -0.40
CA SER A 758 -18.27 -36.34 0.66
C SER A 758 -17.64 -37.65 0.16
N LYS A 759 -18.08 -38.15 -1.01
CA LYS A 759 -17.59 -39.36 -1.70
C LYS A 759 -16.49 -39.09 -2.73
N VAL A 760 -16.06 -37.83 -2.91
CA VAL A 760 -14.96 -37.44 -3.80
C VAL A 760 -13.69 -37.15 -2.97
N LYS A 761 -12.53 -37.60 -3.46
CA LYS A 761 -11.18 -37.30 -2.93
C LYS A 761 -10.70 -35.94 -3.45
N GLY A 762 -9.71 -35.34 -2.79
CA GLY A 762 -9.21 -34.00 -3.11
C GLY A 762 -9.69 -32.92 -2.14
N ARG A 763 -9.73 -31.66 -2.60
CA ARG A 763 -9.79 -30.47 -1.72
C ARG A 763 -11.22 -29.95 -1.50
N LYS A 764 -11.45 -29.13 -0.47
CA LYS A 764 -12.74 -28.42 -0.32
C LYS A 764 -12.80 -27.35 -1.42
N SER A 765 -13.91 -27.21 -2.12
CA SER A 765 -14.11 -26.03 -2.97
C SER A 765 -14.51 -24.83 -2.10
N VAL A 766 -14.12 -23.64 -2.53
CA VAL A 766 -14.44 -22.36 -1.91
C VAL A 766 -14.69 -21.33 -3.00
N PHE A 767 -15.53 -20.34 -2.73
CA PHE A 767 -15.75 -19.22 -3.65
C PHE A 767 -14.54 -18.27 -3.70
N HIS A 768 -14.00 -17.92 -2.54
CA HIS A 768 -12.98 -16.89 -2.39
C HIS A 768 -11.61 -17.30 -2.94
N ASN A 769 -10.86 -16.32 -3.45
CA ASN A 769 -9.41 -16.48 -3.66
C ASN A 769 -8.68 -16.78 -2.34
N HIS A 770 -7.48 -17.32 -2.43
CA HIS A 770 -6.66 -17.64 -1.27
C HIS A 770 -6.22 -16.38 -0.51
N PHE A 771 -6.09 -16.50 0.82
CA PHE A 771 -5.78 -15.40 1.72
C PHE A 771 -4.29 -15.03 1.64
N TRP A 772 -4.00 -13.74 1.44
CA TRP A 772 -2.67 -13.13 1.36
C TRP A 772 -1.73 -13.79 0.34
N ASN A 773 -1.07 -14.90 0.70
CA ASN A 773 -0.27 -15.71 -0.22
C ASN A 773 -0.09 -17.16 0.30
N PRO A 774 -0.03 -18.15 -0.61
CA PRO A 774 0.05 -19.58 -0.27
C PRO A 774 1.41 -20.01 0.29
N ILE A 775 2.48 -19.23 0.15
CA ILE A 775 3.82 -19.60 0.63
C ILE A 775 3.93 -19.37 2.14
N MET A 776 3.39 -18.25 2.63
CA MET A 776 3.31 -17.93 4.06
C MET A 776 2.12 -18.58 4.75
N PHE A 777 0.93 -18.46 4.14
CA PHE A 777 -0.31 -18.93 4.71
C PHE A 777 -0.70 -20.26 4.04
N LYS A 778 -0.02 -21.36 4.40
CA LYS A 778 -0.30 -22.72 3.89
C LYS A 778 -1.62 -23.29 4.45
N TRP A 779 -2.72 -22.57 4.23
CA TRP A 779 -4.06 -22.83 4.74
C TRP A 779 -4.94 -23.49 3.67
N PRO A 780 -5.46 -24.71 3.91
CA PRO A 780 -6.38 -25.37 2.99
C PRO A 780 -7.61 -24.50 2.65
N PRO A 781 -8.09 -24.52 1.40
CA PRO A 781 -7.75 -25.46 0.32
C PRO A 781 -6.60 -25.04 -0.61
N MET A 782 -6.00 -23.85 -0.41
CA MET A 782 -4.92 -23.31 -1.26
C MET A 782 -5.29 -23.21 -2.76
N THR A 783 -6.43 -22.59 -3.06
CA THR A 783 -6.96 -22.38 -4.43
C THR A 783 -7.21 -20.91 -4.72
N ILE A 784 -6.98 -20.46 -5.95
CA ILE A 784 -7.02 -19.05 -6.38
C ILE A 784 -8.14 -18.83 -7.41
N GLY A 785 -9.38 -19.14 -7.01
CA GLY A 785 -10.57 -18.97 -7.85
C GLY A 785 -10.72 -20.07 -8.90
N CYS A 786 -11.52 -19.80 -9.94
CA CYS A 786 -11.74 -20.72 -11.05
C CYS A 786 -11.63 -20.02 -12.41
N LEU A 787 -11.00 -20.69 -13.37
CA LEU A 787 -11.19 -20.44 -14.79
C LEU A 787 -12.44 -21.22 -15.24
N ILE A 788 -13.44 -20.50 -15.75
CA ILE A 788 -14.62 -21.08 -16.36
C ILE A 788 -14.41 -21.05 -17.87
N HIS A 789 -14.66 -22.16 -18.56
CA HIS A 789 -14.62 -22.21 -20.02
C HIS A 789 -16.04 -21.88 -20.54
N ASP A 790 -16.41 -20.60 -20.42
CA ASP A 790 -17.76 -20.08 -20.63
C ASP A 790 -18.25 -20.10 -22.08
N ASP A 791 -17.34 -20.33 -23.02
CA ASP A 791 -17.60 -20.58 -24.43
C ASP A 791 -18.13 -22.00 -24.73
N GLN A 792 -18.00 -22.94 -23.78
CA GLN A 792 -18.42 -24.33 -23.99
C GLN A 792 -19.96 -24.48 -23.96
N PRO A 793 -20.56 -25.34 -24.82
CA PRO A 793 -22.02 -25.44 -24.94
C PRO A 793 -22.75 -25.89 -23.67
N ILE A 794 -22.03 -26.49 -22.70
CA ILE A 794 -22.55 -26.81 -21.37
C ILE A 794 -23.13 -25.59 -20.62
N PHE A 795 -22.66 -24.37 -20.92
CA PHE A 795 -23.11 -23.12 -20.31
C PHE A 795 -24.13 -22.33 -21.14
N GLU A 796 -24.60 -22.86 -22.28
CA GLU A 796 -25.54 -22.18 -23.19
C GLU A 796 -26.86 -21.74 -22.50
N HIS A 797 -27.26 -22.42 -21.43
CA HIS A 797 -28.41 -22.05 -20.59
C HIS A 797 -28.02 -21.70 -19.13
N PHE A 798 -26.77 -21.34 -18.87
CA PHE A 798 -26.29 -20.85 -17.58
C PHE A 798 -25.40 -19.61 -17.75
N ILE A 799 -25.95 -18.42 -17.48
CA ILE A 799 -25.23 -17.15 -17.70
C ILE A 799 -24.01 -17.06 -16.76
N THR A 800 -22.84 -17.10 -17.37
CA THR A 800 -21.53 -16.98 -16.73
C THR A 800 -20.59 -16.13 -17.60
N SER A 801 -19.36 -15.99 -17.13
CA SER A 801 -18.20 -15.37 -17.78
C SER A 801 -17.01 -16.32 -17.55
N TYR A 802 -15.85 -16.02 -18.14
CA TYR A 802 -14.58 -16.76 -17.97
C TYR A 802 -14.06 -16.87 -16.52
N HIS A 803 -14.71 -16.17 -15.59
CA HIS A 803 -14.39 -16.15 -14.17
C HIS A 803 -15.65 -16.32 -13.31
N THR A 804 -15.45 -16.62 -12.04
CA THR A 804 -16.54 -16.70 -11.05
C THR A 804 -16.96 -15.31 -10.58
N ASP A 805 -18.26 -15.18 -10.33
CA ASP A 805 -18.95 -14.04 -9.72
C ASP A 805 -20.04 -14.65 -8.81
N TRP A 806 -20.78 -13.84 -8.04
CA TRP A 806 -21.54 -14.30 -6.88
C TRP A 806 -22.63 -15.37 -7.13
N GLN A 807 -23.09 -15.61 -8.36
CA GLN A 807 -23.95 -16.75 -8.67
C GLN A 807 -23.25 -18.09 -8.44
N TRP A 808 -21.92 -18.13 -8.57
CA TRP A 808 -21.11 -19.33 -8.32
C TRP A 808 -20.95 -19.67 -6.84
N TRP A 809 -21.30 -18.77 -5.91
CA TRP A 809 -21.16 -18.97 -4.46
C TRP A 809 -21.76 -20.30 -4.00
N ASP A 810 -23.02 -20.53 -4.32
CA ASP A 810 -23.77 -21.73 -3.96
C ASP A 810 -23.14 -23.01 -4.56
N ILE A 811 -22.76 -22.94 -5.83
CA ILE A 811 -22.20 -24.08 -6.57
C ILE A 811 -20.86 -24.49 -5.94
N LEU A 812 -19.96 -23.52 -5.70
CA LEU A 812 -18.60 -23.78 -5.18
C LEU A 812 -18.61 -24.18 -3.71
N GLU A 813 -19.37 -23.52 -2.84
CA GLU A 813 -19.43 -23.91 -1.41
C GLU A 813 -20.10 -25.30 -1.19
N ASN A 814 -20.80 -25.83 -2.20
CA ASN A 814 -21.35 -27.19 -2.21
C ASN A 814 -20.61 -28.14 -3.17
N ALA A 815 -19.37 -27.82 -3.58
CA ALA A 815 -18.56 -28.65 -4.47
C ALA A 815 -17.36 -29.33 -3.81
N LYS A 816 -16.78 -30.31 -4.51
CA LYS A 816 -15.47 -30.91 -4.22
C LYS A 816 -14.52 -30.67 -5.39
N VAL A 817 -13.29 -30.30 -5.08
CA VAL A 817 -12.24 -30.16 -6.09
C VAL A 817 -11.58 -31.51 -6.30
N ILE A 818 -11.64 -32.01 -7.54
CA ILE A 818 -10.92 -33.19 -8.01
C ILE A 818 -9.48 -32.79 -8.31
N GLU A 819 -8.52 -33.53 -7.77
CA GLU A 819 -7.10 -33.43 -8.12
C GLU A 819 -6.84 -34.28 -9.36
N MET A 820 -6.49 -33.65 -10.48
CA MET A 820 -6.48 -34.26 -11.81
C MET A 820 -5.05 -34.50 -12.33
N LYS A 821 -4.10 -34.75 -11.43
CA LYS A 821 -2.69 -35.02 -11.75
C LYS A 821 -2.49 -36.23 -12.68
N ASP A 822 -3.34 -37.25 -12.54
CA ASP A 822 -3.28 -38.50 -13.31
C ASP A 822 -4.17 -38.44 -14.57
N ALA A 823 -4.70 -37.26 -14.92
CA ALA A 823 -5.52 -37.06 -16.10
C ALA A 823 -4.65 -36.82 -17.36
N PRO A 824 -5.17 -37.12 -18.57
CA PRO A 824 -4.53 -36.72 -19.82
C PRO A 824 -4.23 -35.22 -19.85
N ALA A 825 -3.08 -34.83 -20.41
CA ALA A 825 -2.67 -33.42 -20.51
C ALA A 825 -3.73 -32.56 -21.23
N ALA A 826 -4.33 -33.09 -22.29
CA ALA A 826 -5.40 -32.44 -23.06
C ALA A 826 -6.78 -32.39 -22.37
N LEU A 827 -7.00 -33.14 -21.27
CA LEU A 827 -8.27 -33.05 -20.53
C LEU A 827 -8.29 -31.71 -19.76
N ARG A 828 -9.13 -30.77 -20.19
CA ARG A 828 -9.39 -29.50 -19.51
C ARG A 828 -10.76 -29.58 -18.79
N PRO A 829 -10.86 -29.22 -17.49
CA PRO A 829 -12.15 -29.11 -16.82
C PRO A 829 -12.91 -27.88 -17.31
N PHE A 830 -14.23 -27.95 -17.50
CA PHE A 830 -15.05 -26.79 -17.86
C PHE A 830 -15.31 -25.85 -16.67
N ILE A 831 -15.27 -26.38 -15.44
CA ILE A 831 -15.05 -25.62 -14.20
C ILE A 831 -13.67 -26.00 -13.68
N GLN A 832 -12.65 -25.24 -14.08
CA GLN A 832 -11.25 -25.48 -13.72
C GLN A 832 -10.89 -24.63 -12.51
N VAL A 833 -10.56 -25.30 -11.40
CA VAL A 833 -10.10 -24.60 -10.19
C VAL A 833 -8.64 -24.23 -10.42
N ILE A 834 -8.27 -23.00 -10.08
CA ILE A 834 -6.89 -22.53 -10.20
C ILE A 834 -6.17 -22.94 -8.91
N ASP A 835 -5.09 -23.71 -9.05
CA ASP A 835 -4.24 -24.06 -7.91
C ASP A 835 -3.32 -22.91 -7.52
N HIS A 836 -2.78 -22.96 -6.31
CA HIS A 836 -1.71 -22.07 -5.88
C HIS A 836 -0.42 -22.29 -6.70
N TYR A 837 0.26 -21.19 -7.00
CA TYR A 837 1.41 -21.12 -7.91
C TYR A 837 2.70 -21.80 -7.42
N ASP A 838 2.78 -22.15 -6.13
CA ASP A 838 3.86 -22.97 -5.52
C ASP A 838 3.68 -24.48 -5.78
N ASN A 839 2.59 -24.90 -6.45
CA ASN A 839 2.25 -26.30 -6.72
C ASN A 839 1.70 -26.52 -8.15
N ASN A 840 0.79 -25.66 -8.60
CA ASN A 840 0.24 -25.64 -9.97
C ASN A 840 -0.37 -26.97 -10.46
N GLU A 841 -0.97 -27.78 -9.59
CA GLU A 841 -1.64 -29.02 -10.03
C GLU A 841 -2.89 -28.70 -10.88
N LYS A 842 -3.21 -29.59 -11.82
CA LYS A 842 -4.48 -29.51 -12.56
C LYS A 842 -5.63 -29.87 -11.62
N LEU A 843 -6.53 -28.92 -11.37
CA LEU A 843 -7.69 -29.08 -10.49
C LEU A 843 -9.00 -28.80 -11.25
N GLY A 844 -10.07 -29.50 -10.91
CA GLY A 844 -11.38 -29.30 -11.55
C GLY A 844 -12.56 -29.72 -10.69
N ILE A 845 -13.73 -29.13 -10.95
CA ILE A 845 -15.01 -29.54 -10.33
C ILE A 845 -15.88 -30.30 -11.34
N GLY A 846 -15.79 -29.97 -12.62
CA GLY A 846 -16.48 -30.67 -13.69
C GLY A 846 -15.67 -30.74 -14.98
N PHE A 847 -15.75 -31.90 -15.64
CA PHE A 847 -15.09 -32.19 -16.91
C PHE A 847 -15.93 -33.20 -17.72
N GLU A 848 -15.63 -33.34 -19.01
CA GLU A 848 -16.22 -34.36 -19.87
C GLU A 848 -15.15 -35.18 -20.60
N ALA A 849 -15.44 -36.45 -20.89
CA ALA A 849 -14.52 -37.38 -21.53
C ALA A 849 -15.25 -38.53 -22.24
N LYS A 850 -14.59 -39.16 -23.22
CA LYS A 850 -14.98 -40.49 -23.72
C LYS A 850 -14.51 -41.57 -22.74
N VAL A 851 -15.33 -42.60 -22.55
CA VAL A 851 -14.99 -43.78 -21.75
C VAL A 851 -15.52 -45.01 -22.48
N LYS A 852 -14.65 -45.96 -22.80
CA LYS A 852 -14.96 -47.07 -23.72
C LYS A 852 -15.55 -46.55 -25.04
N LYS A 853 -16.83 -46.78 -25.31
CA LYS A 853 -17.54 -46.28 -26.51
C LYS A 853 -18.43 -45.07 -26.21
N GLY A 854 -18.73 -44.82 -24.93
CA GLY A 854 -19.69 -43.84 -24.47
C GLY A 854 -19.06 -42.50 -24.08
N SER A 855 -19.93 -41.59 -23.63
CA SER A 855 -19.58 -40.23 -23.24
C SER A 855 -19.93 -39.99 -21.77
N LEU A 856 -18.97 -39.47 -21.01
CA LEU A 856 -19.11 -39.18 -19.58
C LEU A 856 -18.99 -37.69 -19.33
N LEU A 857 -19.91 -37.15 -18.54
CA LEU A 857 -19.79 -35.85 -17.87
C LEU A 857 -19.68 -36.08 -16.36
N VAL A 858 -18.70 -35.45 -15.72
CA VAL A 858 -18.52 -35.48 -14.26
C VAL A 858 -18.80 -34.09 -13.69
N LEU A 859 -19.56 -34.01 -12.60
CA LEU A 859 -19.80 -32.78 -11.85
C LEU A 859 -19.77 -33.06 -10.34
N ALA A 860 -18.68 -32.71 -9.66
CA ALA A 860 -18.48 -32.95 -8.23
C ALA A 860 -19.18 -31.92 -7.33
N VAL A 861 -20.47 -31.64 -7.60
CA VAL A 861 -21.34 -30.71 -6.85
C VAL A 861 -22.43 -31.50 -6.12
N ASP A 862 -22.82 -31.10 -4.91
CA ASP A 862 -24.01 -31.67 -4.27
C ASP A 862 -25.27 -31.24 -5.04
N THR A 863 -25.92 -32.18 -5.72
CA THR A 863 -27.13 -31.92 -6.53
C THR A 863 -28.44 -32.16 -5.78
N GLN A 864 -28.39 -32.49 -4.48
CA GLN A 864 -29.55 -32.95 -3.71
C GLN A 864 -29.87 -32.07 -2.51
N LYS A 865 -28.86 -31.69 -1.72
CA LYS A 865 -29.04 -30.96 -0.46
C LYS A 865 -29.64 -29.57 -0.72
N ASN A 866 -30.80 -29.30 -0.13
CA ASN A 866 -31.53 -28.03 -0.21
C ASN A 866 -31.68 -27.48 -1.64
N ILE A 867 -31.79 -28.33 -2.67
CA ILE A 867 -31.72 -27.90 -4.07
C ILE A 867 -32.78 -26.84 -4.47
N ASN A 868 -33.93 -26.83 -3.80
CA ASN A 868 -35.01 -25.84 -4.01
C ASN A 868 -34.69 -24.42 -3.47
N GLU A 869 -33.63 -24.28 -2.69
CA GLU A 869 -33.12 -23.00 -2.16
C GLU A 869 -31.92 -22.48 -2.98
N ARG A 870 -31.52 -23.22 -4.03
CA ARG A 870 -30.23 -23.10 -4.71
C ARG A 870 -30.42 -22.81 -6.21
N PRO A 871 -30.91 -21.61 -6.58
CA PRO A 871 -31.33 -21.30 -7.94
C PRO A 871 -30.19 -21.41 -8.96
N ALA A 872 -28.97 -21.00 -8.60
CA ALA A 872 -27.81 -21.10 -9.47
C ALA A 872 -27.40 -22.56 -9.76
N THR A 873 -27.30 -23.43 -8.74
CA THR A 873 -27.07 -24.87 -9.00
C THR A 873 -28.23 -25.47 -9.81
N GLN A 874 -29.49 -25.16 -9.50
CA GLN A 874 -30.62 -25.70 -10.25
C GLN A 874 -30.55 -25.30 -11.74
N GLN A 875 -30.19 -24.06 -12.07
CA GLN A 875 -29.99 -23.64 -13.46
C GLN A 875 -28.80 -24.33 -14.14
N LEU A 876 -27.68 -24.50 -13.43
CA LEU A 876 -26.53 -25.23 -13.98
C LEU A 876 -26.92 -26.68 -14.36
N LEU A 877 -27.74 -27.33 -13.53
CA LEU A 877 -28.24 -28.68 -13.80
C LEU A 877 -29.20 -28.74 -15.00
N GLU A 878 -30.06 -27.73 -15.19
CA GLU A 878 -30.89 -27.61 -16.42
C GLU A 878 -30.02 -27.42 -17.68
N SER A 879 -28.98 -26.58 -17.61
CA SER A 879 -28.05 -26.38 -18.73
C SER A 879 -27.32 -27.67 -19.09
N ILE A 880 -26.87 -28.44 -18.09
CA ILE A 880 -26.26 -29.75 -18.27
C ILE A 880 -27.24 -30.78 -18.84
N ASP A 881 -28.47 -30.83 -18.35
CA ASP A 881 -29.50 -31.78 -18.82
C ASP A 881 -29.82 -31.57 -20.30
N ARG A 882 -29.96 -30.30 -20.74
CA ARG A 882 -30.13 -29.95 -22.16
C ARG A 882 -28.90 -30.27 -22.98
N TYR A 883 -27.71 -29.88 -22.51
CA TYR A 883 -26.45 -30.11 -23.21
C TYR A 883 -26.22 -31.60 -23.48
N VAL A 884 -26.33 -32.44 -22.46
CA VAL A 884 -26.11 -33.90 -22.56
C VAL A 884 -27.14 -34.56 -23.47
N LYS A 885 -28.39 -34.10 -23.48
CA LYS A 885 -29.43 -34.60 -24.40
C LYS A 885 -29.25 -34.16 -25.85
N SER A 886 -28.44 -33.14 -26.11
CA SER A 886 -28.15 -32.64 -27.46
C SER A 886 -27.02 -33.41 -28.17
N ASP A 887 -26.86 -33.16 -29.48
CA ASP A 887 -25.72 -33.62 -30.27
C ASP A 887 -24.43 -32.82 -30.01
N LYS A 888 -24.51 -31.69 -29.27
CA LYS A 888 -23.34 -30.91 -28.88
C LYS A 888 -22.49 -31.61 -27.82
N PHE A 889 -23.08 -32.51 -27.01
CA PHE A 889 -22.34 -33.33 -26.06
C PHE A 889 -21.57 -34.45 -26.76
N ALA A 890 -20.39 -34.08 -27.25
CA ALA A 890 -19.47 -34.91 -28.00
C ALA A 890 -18.04 -34.75 -27.45
N PRO A 891 -17.74 -35.24 -26.23
CA PRO A 891 -16.42 -35.12 -25.63
C PRO A 891 -15.36 -35.76 -26.51
N GLN A 892 -14.18 -35.15 -26.60
CA GLN A 892 -13.11 -35.62 -27.51
C GLN A 892 -12.01 -36.42 -26.82
N ILE A 893 -11.71 -36.12 -25.55
CA ILE A 893 -10.59 -36.72 -24.80
C ILE A 893 -11.04 -38.02 -24.14
N THR A 894 -10.29 -39.10 -24.33
CA THR A 894 -10.58 -40.41 -23.69
C THR A 894 -9.93 -40.51 -22.31
N VAL A 895 -10.62 -41.11 -21.34
CA VAL A 895 -10.07 -41.52 -20.04
C VAL A 895 -10.46 -42.96 -19.71
N ASP A 896 -9.63 -43.62 -18.89
CA ASP A 896 -9.89 -44.97 -18.40
C ASP A 896 -10.82 -44.98 -17.17
N GLU A 897 -11.49 -46.13 -16.94
CA GLU A 897 -12.33 -46.33 -15.76
C GLU A 897 -11.54 -46.22 -14.45
N SER A 898 -10.27 -46.62 -14.45
CA SER A 898 -9.34 -46.49 -13.33
C SER A 898 -9.09 -45.02 -12.94
N TYR A 899 -9.08 -44.08 -13.90
CA TYR A 899 -8.96 -42.66 -13.62
C TYR A 899 -10.21 -42.13 -12.88
N ILE A 900 -11.40 -42.58 -13.28
CA ILE A 900 -12.67 -42.20 -12.63
C ILE A 900 -12.73 -42.76 -11.21
N GLU A 901 -12.36 -44.04 -11.03
CA GLU A 901 -12.28 -44.67 -9.70
C GLU A 901 -11.19 -44.05 -8.81
N SER A 902 -10.15 -43.44 -9.40
CA SER A 902 -9.02 -42.85 -8.66
C SER A 902 -9.45 -41.74 -7.70
N PHE A 903 -10.39 -40.87 -8.10
CA PHE A 903 -10.88 -39.75 -7.30
C PHE A 903 -12.15 -40.06 -6.50
N LEU A 904 -12.75 -41.25 -6.66
CA LEU A 904 -13.90 -41.67 -5.87
C LEU A 904 -13.45 -42.39 -4.57
N LYS A 905 -14.20 -42.19 -3.49
CA LYS A 905 -14.07 -42.96 -2.25
C LYS A 905 -14.95 -44.20 -2.34
N LYS A 906 -14.38 -45.34 -1.96
CA LYS A 906 -15.12 -46.60 -1.77
C LYS A 906 -16.22 -46.40 -0.69
#